data_AF-A0A3M1TSY5-F1
#
_entry.id   AF-A0A3M1TSY5-F1
#
_cell.length_a   1.000
_cell.length_b   1.000
_cell.length_c   1.000
_cell.angle_alpha   90.00
_cell.angle_beta   90.00
_cell.angle_gamma   90.00
#
_symmetry.space_group_name_H-M   'P 1'
#
loop_
_entity.id
_entity.type
_entity.pdbx_description
1 polymer ?
#
loop_
_entity_poly.entity_id
_entity_poly.type
_entity_poly.pdbx_seq_one_letter_code
_entity_poly.pdbx_strand_id
1 'polypeptide(L)'
;MGRPEGTGSKTAAHSRQAPLGGDLPAIVARGRLVALVPPAIEPTLADRFGMLHREREALAAFAERRGLELEVRAMPSAWAAVEALLHGEGDLALTVPVTARRKARLSFLPPMGTVEEWLVGRAGGERPAHLDAIGDAVVAVPAGSAVAERLEALAGTPPRVRVRTIAVPDERTLAAEVAAGRLDYTVLSRPSLDAASDRFPSLEGVLRVTEAREIAWAVRPDASELQGALRTFLIEKALTGHTEERFTGDLPGMRRRGVLRVITRNNPVTYYLYKGAPRGFDYSLVRRLADRLGLRLEMVVAPSRDALLTWLLEGRGDLVAASLTVTPERAARVAFSRPYLYVDEILVQPAGAPPITSVEALAGHAVHVRRSSSYWRTLSRLPGPIPLVAEDETKETEELIDEVGQGLIPLTVADTHILKAELAWRDDVEGTLNLTASPDARRPAKAIAFALRKTSVILERAVDAFVKETYRGLEYNLAFRQTFERRRRQEANAWRKVAEAEGRISPYDDLLRATSERYGLDWRLMAAMAFQESGFDPKAVSWVGAKGLFQVMPATGRAMGFTNLEDPEQGIHAGIRYLRQLIDRLDPRLPFRQRVRMAMAAYNAGLGHVQDARRLAARLGLDPYRWFGNVEKAMRLLEKPRYYRRARHGYARGRETVRYVSEIQNRYDNYVKLVRE
;
A
#
# COMPACT_ATOMS: atom_id res chain seq x y z
N MET A 1 6.70 -25.20 -75.64
CA MET A 1 5.50 -24.62 -76.28
C MET A 1 4.40 -25.68 -76.20
N GLY A 2 3.31 -25.60 -75.47
CA GLY A 2 2.66 -24.53 -74.72
C GLY A 2 1.15 -24.72 -74.89
N ARG A 3 0.40 -24.87 -73.79
CA ARG A 3 -0.99 -24.41 -73.54
C ARG A 3 -1.55 -25.02 -72.24
N PRO A 4 -2.49 -24.35 -71.55
CA PRO A 4 -2.29 -23.94 -70.16
C PRO A 4 -3.24 -24.61 -69.15
N GLU A 5 -2.79 -24.61 -67.89
CA GLU A 5 -3.52 -25.09 -66.72
C GLU A 5 -4.66 -24.13 -66.32
N GLY A 6 -5.79 -24.74 -65.97
CA GLY A 6 -7.00 -24.07 -65.50
C GLY A 6 -6.88 -23.56 -64.06
N THR A 7 -7.49 -22.41 -63.83
CA THR A 7 -7.62 -21.72 -62.55
C THR A 7 -8.48 -22.52 -61.56
N GLY A 8 -7.83 -23.09 -60.55
CA GLY A 8 -8.48 -23.65 -59.36
C GLY A 8 -8.64 -22.60 -58.26
N SER A 9 -9.89 -22.27 -57.95
CA SER A 9 -10.31 -21.47 -56.79
C SER A 9 -9.74 -22.02 -55.48
N LYS A 10 -8.87 -21.25 -54.80
CA LYS A 10 -8.44 -21.52 -53.43
C LYS A 10 -9.40 -20.84 -52.46
N THR A 11 -10.24 -21.64 -51.83
CA THR A 11 -10.95 -21.29 -50.60
C THR A 11 -9.94 -20.92 -49.50
N ALA A 12 -10.00 -19.68 -49.02
CA ALA A 12 -9.18 -19.20 -47.93
C ALA A 12 -9.63 -19.84 -46.60
N ALA A 13 -8.94 -20.89 -46.19
CA ALA A 13 -9.04 -21.43 -44.83
C ALA A 13 -8.57 -20.34 -43.85
N HIS A 14 -9.49 -19.82 -43.04
CA HIS A 14 -9.14 -19.01 -41.87
C HIS A 14 -8.32 -19.87 -40.90
N SER A 15 -7.02 -19.60 -40.81
CA SER A 15 -6.18 -20.13 -39.75
C SER A 15 -6.71 -19.58 -38.42
N ARG A 16 -7.37 -20.42 -37.61
CA ARG A 16 -7.66 -20.10 -36.21
C ARG A 16 -6.31 -19.95 -35.51
N GLN A 17 -5.91 -18.71 -35.20
CA GLN A 17 -4.81 -18.45 -34.28
C GLN A 17 -5.12 -19.19 -32.97
N ALA A 18 -4.09 -19.83 -32.39
CA ALA A 18 -4.22 -20.45 -31.07
C ALA A 18 -4.76 -19.42 -30.05
N PRO A 19 -5.60 -19.84 -29.08
CA PRO A 19 -6.11 -18.92 -28.07
C PRO A 19 -4.94 -18.23 -27.39
N LEU A 20 -4.96 -16.90 -27.39
CA LEU A 20 -3.90 -16.08 -26.80
C LEU A 20 -3.90 -16.20 -25.29
N GLY A 21 -5.07 -16.31 -24.67
CA GLY A 21 -5.24 -16.33 -23.23
C GLY A 21 -4.57 -17.54 -22.57
N GLY A 22 -3.87 -17.30 -21.45
CA GLY A 22 -3.30 -18.35 -20.61
C GLY A 22 -3.29 -17.98 -19.13
N ASP A 23 -2.85 -18.92 -18.29
CA ASP A 23 -2.48 -18.62 -16.90
C ASP A 23 -1.07 -18.00 -16.83
N LEU A 24 -0.67 -17.52 -15.66
CA LEU A 24 0.55 -16.72 -15.47
C LEU A 24 1.83 -17.36 -16.07
N PRO A 25 2.11 -18.68 -15.94
CA PRO A 25 3.30 -19.27 -16.55
C PRO A 25 3.34 -19.13 -18.08
N ALA A 26 2.19 -19.30 -18.76
CA ALA A 26 2.09 -19.15 -20.21
C ALA A 26 2.26 -17.68 -20.63
N ILE A 27 1.72 -16.75 -19.82
CA ILE A 27 1.87 -15.30 -20.01
C ILE A 27 3.34 -14.88 -19.88
N VAL A 28 4.06 -15.42 -18.88
CA VAL A 28 5.49 -15.18 -18.68
C VAL A 28 6.30 -15.76 -19.83
N ALA A 29 6.00 -16.99 -20.26
CA ALA A 29 6.71 -17.63 -21.37
C ALA A 29 6.59 -16.85 -22.68
N ARG A 30 5.43 -16.23 -22.96
CA ARG A 30 5.24 -15.38 -24.14
C ARG A 30 5.70 -13.92 -23.95
N GLY A 31 6.07 -13.51 -22.73
CA GLY A 31 6.60 -12.18 -22.41
C GLY A 31 5.61 -11.00 -22.54
N ARG A 32 4.30 -11.27 -22.64
CA ARG A 32 3.29 -10.25 -22.92
C ARG A 32 2.00 -10.50 -22.15
N LEU A 33 1.36 -9.46 -21.60
CA LEU A 33 0.03 -9.50 -20.96
C LEU A 33 -0.99 -8.76 -21.84
N VAL A 34 -2.12 -9.41 -22.18
CA VAL A 34 -3.15 -8.86 -23.07
C VAL A 34 -4.40 -8.49 -22.28
N ALA A 35 -4.68 -7.20 -22.19
CA ALA A 35 -5.77 -6.64 -21.42
C ALA A 35 -6.93 -6.16 -22.32
N LEU A 36 -8.13 -6.68 -22.07
CA LEU A 36 -9.34 -6.28 -22.77
C LEU A 36 -10.00 -5.13 -22.01
N VAL A 37 -10.03 -3.96 -22.63
CA VAL A 37 -10.51 -2.72 -22.00
C VAL A 37 -11.74 -2.23 -22.74
N PRO A 38 -12.95 -2.32 -22.16
CA PRO A 38 -14.15 -1.72 -22.76
C PRO A 38 -13.97 -0.21 -22.97
N PRO A 39 -14.79 0.44 -23.81
CA PRO A 39 -14.63 1.85 -24.08
C PRO A 39 -14.79 2.56 -22.74
N ALA A 40 -13.71 3.22 -22.34
CA ALA A 40 -13.84 4.30 -21.38
C ALA A 40 -14.86 5.28 -21.98
N ILE A 41 -15.86 5.62 -21.18
CA ILE A 41 -16.35 7.00 -21.03
C ILE A 41 -15.26 7.95 -21.54
N GLU A 42 -15.56 8.79 -22.54
CA GLU A 42 -14.56 9.53 -23.33
C GLU A 42 -13.35 10.03 -22.50
N PRO A 43 -12.13 10.08 -23.06
CA PRO A 43 -10.92 10.56 -22.37
C PRO A 43 -11.11 11.90 -21.63
N THR A 44 -11.99 12.76 -22.12
CA THR A 44 -12.38 14.07 -21.55
C THR A 44 -13.24 13.98 -20.27
N LEU A 45 -13.92 12.86 -20.02
CA LEU A 45 -14.66 12.53 -18.79
C LEU A 45 -13.88 11.57 -17.88
N ALA A 46 -12.98 10.76 -18.46
CA ALA A 46 -12.04 9.92 -17.71
C ALA A 46 -11.12 10.75 -16.78
N ASP A 47 -10.79 11.99 -17.18
CA ASP A 47 -10.06 12.95 -16.34
C ASP A 47 -10.88 13.53 -15.17
N ARG A 48 -12.23 13.57 -15.26
CA ARG A 48 -13.08 14.03 -14.14
C ARG A 48 -13.18 13.01 -13.01
N PHE A 49 -12.96 11.72 -13.28
CA PHE A 49 -13.14 10.64 -12.29
C PHE A 49 -11.90 9.76 -12.05
N GLY A 50 -10.85 9.84 -12.89
CA GLY A 50 -9.52 9.27 -12.65
C GLY A 50 -9.44 7.74 -12.45
N MET A 51 -10.52 6.99 -12.70
CA MET A 51 -10.61 5.55 -12.38
C MET A 51 -9.88 4.68 -13.41
N LEU A 52 -10.17 4.85 -14.71
CA LEU A 52 -9.53 4.07 -15.79
C LEU A 52 -8.04 4.38 -15.94
N HIS A 53 -7.62 5.62 -15.71
CA HIS A 53 -6.20 5.97 -15.68
C HIS A 53 -5.47 5.19 -14.59
N ARG A 54 -6.01 5.16 -13.37
CA ARG A 54 -5.44 4.39 -12.25
C ARG A 54 -5.47 2.88 -12.50
N GLU A 55 -6.51 2.35 -13.14
CA GLU A 55 -6.58 0.94 -13.51
C GLU A 55 -5.47 0.57 -14.52
N ARG A 56 -5.24 1.43 -15.53
CA ARG A 56 -4.15 1.23 -16.50
C ARG A 56 -2.77 1.37 -15.86
N GLU A 57 -2.56 2.36 -14.98
CA GLU A 57 -1.31 2.50 -14.23
C GLU A 57 -1.07 1.31 -13.28
N ALA A 58 -2.12 0.77 -12.66
CA ALA A 58 -2.03 -0.46 -11.88
C ALA A 58 -1.60 -1.63 -12.75
N LEU A 59 -2.22 -1.79 -13.92
CA LEU A 59 -1.90 -2.89 -14.81
C LEU A 59 -0.50 -2.78 -15.42
N ALA A 60 -0.08 -1.56 -15.78
CA ALA A 60 1.26 -1.29 -16.27
C ALA A 60 2.32 -1.60 -15.21
N ALA A 61 2.11 -1.16 -13.97
CA ALA A 61 3.03 -1.48 -12.86
C ALA A 61 3.06 -2.99 -12.54
N PHE A 62 1.94 -3.71 -12.71
CA PHE A 62 1.92 -5.17 -12.58
C PHE A 62 2.76 -5.84 -13.68
N ALA A 63 2.60 -5.41 -14.93
CA ALA A 63 3.36 -5.93 -16.07
C ALA A 63 4.86 -5.64 -15.92
N GLU A 64 5.22 -4.40 -15.58
CA GLU A 64 6.60 -3.96 -15.34
C GLU A 64 7.27 -4.77 -14.23
N ARG A 65 6.60 -4.97 -13.09
CA ARG A 65 7.12 -5.77 -11.96
C ARG A 65 7.43 -7.22 -12.37
N ARG A 66 6.80 -7.72 -13.42
CA ARG A 66 6.98 -9.08 -13.94
C ARG A 66 7.79 -9.14 -15.25
N GLY A 67 8.32 -8.02 -15.72
CA GLY A 67 9.07 -7.95 -16.98
C GLY A 67 8.22 -8.28 -18.22
N LEU A 68 6.91 -7.98 -18.19
CA LEU A 68 5.97 -8.26 -19.27
C LEU A 68 5.70 -7.01 -20.11
N GLU A 69 5.60 -7.16 -21.43
CA GLU A 69 5.01 -6.16 -22.31
C GLU A 69 3.49 -6.09 -22.07
N LEU A 70 2.93 -4.90 -21.89
CA LEU A 70 1.48 -4.72 -21.75
C LEU A 70 0.84 -4.36 -23.10
N GLU A 71 -0.01 -5.25 -23.62
CA GLU A 71 -0.88 -5.00 -24.78
C GLU A 71 -2.30 -4.67 -24.30
N VAL A 72 -2.80 -3.49 -24.65
CA VAL A 72 -4.16 -3.06 -24.33
C VAL A 72 -5.03 -3.11 -25.58
N ARG A 73 -6.08 -3.94 -25.56
CA ARG A 73 -7.07 -4.05 -26.63
C ARG A 73 -8.35 -3.31 -26.24
N ALA A 74 -8.70 -2.30 -27.01
CA ALA A 74 -9.96 -1.59 -26.84
C ALA A 74 -11.12 -2.47 -27.31
N MET A 75 -12.11 -2.67 -26.45
CA MET A 75 -13.34 -3.39 -26.75
C MET A 75 -14.47 -2.39 -26.97
N PRO A 76 -15.46 -2.69 -27.83
CA PRO A 76 -16.58 -1.78 -28.09
C PRO A 76 -17.57 -1.71 -26.91
N SER A 77 -17.52 -2.68 -25.99
CA SER A 77 -18.38 -2.72 -24.81
C SER A 77 -17.86 -3.67 -23.73
N ALA A 78 -18.43 -3.59 -22.52
CA ALA A 78 -18.09 -4.51 -21.43
C ALA A 78 -18.54 -5.96 -21.71
N TRP A 79 -19.64 -6.18 -22.44
CA TRP A 79 -20.07 -7.54 -22.81
C TRP A 79 -19.20 -8.12 -23.93
N ALA A 80 -18.74 -7.29 -24.89
CA ALA A 80 -17.78 -7.73 -25.89
C ALA A 80 -16.45 -8.13 -25.23
N ALA A 81 -15.97 -7.37 -24.23
CA ALA A 81 -14.79 -7.74 -23.46
C ALA A 81 -14.93 -9.07 -22.72
N VAL A 82 -16.11 -9.33 -22.13
CA VAL A 82 -16.42 -10.61 -21.47
C VAL A 82 -16.40 -11.77 -22.46
N GLU A 83 -17.06 -11.64 -23.60
CA GLU A 83 -17.08 -12.71 -24.61
C GLU A 83 -15.69 -12.94 -25.22
N ALA A 84 -14.94 -11.90 -25.55
CA ALA A 84 -13.55 -12.02 -26.02
C ALA A 84 -12.65 -12.72 -24.97
N LEU A 85 -12.80 -12.40 -23.67
CA LEU A 85 -12.06 -13.07 -22.60
C LEU A 85 -12.36 -14.58 -22.56
N LEU A 86 -13.64 -14.94 -22.70
CA LEU A 86 -14.11 -16.32 -22.69
C LEU A 86 -13.67 -17.11 -23.93
N HIS A 87 -13.51 -16.45 -25.08
CA HIS A 87 -12.95 -17.04 -26.29
C HIS A 87 -11.41 -17.11 -26.28
N GLY A 88 -10.75 -16.62 -25.23
CA GLY A 88 -9.29 -16.66 -25.12
C GLY A 88 -8.59 -15.58 -25.93
N GLU A 89 -9.26 -14.47 -26.27
CA GLU A 89 -8.68 -13.35 -27.03
C GLU A 89 -7.88 -12.37 -26.16
N GLY A 90 -7.85 -12.59 -24.83
CA GLY A 90 -7.04 -11.86 -23.86
C GLY A 90 -6.93 -12.63 -22.54
N ASP A 91 -6.19 -12.11 -21.56
CA ASP A 91 -5.98 -12.77 -20.27
C ASP A 91 -6.88 -12.20 -19.16
N LEU A 92 -7.20 -10.92 -19.27
CA LEU A 92 -8.06 -10.23 -18.32
C LEU A 92 -8.93 -9.20 -19.04
N ALA A 93 -10.09 -8.93 -18.46
CA ALA A 93 -10.99 -7.85 -18.84
C ALA A 93 -11.12 -6.85 -17.68
N LEU A 94 -10.99 -5.55 -17.99
CA LEU A 94 -11.07 -4.48 -17.02
C LEU A 94 -12.49 -3.93 -16.90
N THR A 95 -12.81 -3.34 -15.75
CA THR A 95 -14.06 -2.59 -15.51
C THR A 95 -15.33 -3.40 -15.84
N VAL A 96 -15.34 -4.70 -15.54
CA VAL A 96 -16.45 -5.61 -15.86
C VAL A 96 -17.52 -5.54 -14.77
N PRO A 97 -18.79 -5.23 -15.12
CA PRO A 97 -19.90 -5.34 -14.17
C PRO A 97 -20.07 -6.75 -13.62
N VAL A 98 -20.14 -6.85 -12.29
CA VAL A 98 -20.25 -8.12 -11.57
C VAL A 98 -21.72 -8.57 -11.51
N THR A 99 -22.02 -9.77 -12.00
CA THR A 99 -23.35 -10.40 -11.94
C THR A 99 -23.26 -11.87 -11.53
N ALA A 100 -24.37 -12.47 -11.10
CA ALA A 100 -24.42 -13.90 -10.78
C ALA A 100 -24.07 -14.77 -12.00
N ARG A 101 -24.61 -14.43 -13.18
CA ARG A 101 -24.36 -15.15 -14.43
C ARG A 101 -22.89 -15.08 -14.86
N ARG A 102 -22.24 -13.93 -14.68
CA ARG A 102 -20.82 -13.76 -15.00
C ARG A 102 -19.93 -14.46 -13.98
N LYS A 103 -20.26 -14.42 -12.68
CA LYS A 103 -19.53 -15.16 -11.64
C LYS A 103 -19.51 -16.67 -11.86
N ALA A 104 -20.50 -17.21 -12.56
CA ALA A 104 -20.54 -18.63 -12.92
C ALA A 104 -19.55 -19.00 -14.05
N ARG A 105 -19.06 -18.02 -14.83
CA ARG A 105 -18.19 -18.23 -16.01
C ARG A 105 -16.81 -17.58 -15.88
N LEU A 106 -16.64 -16.66 -14.94
CA LEU A 106 -15.44 -15.83 -14.77
C LEU A 106 -15.02 -15.73 -13.31
N SER A 107 -13.72 -15.57 -13.14
CA SER A 107 -13.08 -15.31 -11.86
C SER A 107 -12.88 -13.80 -11.69
N PHE A 108 -13.57 -13.21 -10.70
CA PHE A 108 -13.47 -11.76 -10.42
C PHE A 108 -12.41 -11.45 -9.36
N LEU A 109 -11.68 -10.37 -9.59
CA LEU A 109 -10.82 -9.72 -8.59
C LEU A 109 -11.68 -8.85 -7.63
N PRO A 110 -11.12 -8.36 -6.51
CA PRO A 110 -11.85 -7.48 -5.61
C PRO A 110 -12.46 -6.28 -6.36
N PRO A 111 -13.73 -5.92 -6.08
CA PRO A 111 -14.39 -4.77 -6.70
C PRO A 111 -13.58 -3.48 -6.53
N MET A 112 -13.30 -2.83 -7.66
CA MET A 112 -12.51 -1.59 -7.72
C MET A 112 -13.37 -0.33 -7.67
N GLY A 113 -14.68 -0.49 -7.89
CA GLY A 113 -15.64 0.59 -7.79
C GLY A 113 -17.05 0.08 -7.99
N THR A 114 -17.96 1.04 -8.10
CA THR A 114 -19.35 0.79 -8.45
C THR A 114 -19.78 1.72 -9.56
N VAL A 115 -20.70 1.24 -10.39
CA VAL A 115 -21.38 2.03 -11.42
C VAL A 115 -22.85 2.18 -11.06
N GLU A 116 -23.38 3.39 -11.21
CA GLU A 116 -24.81 3.65 -11.12
C GLU A 116 -25.43 3.55 -12.52
N GLU A 117 -26.57 2.88 -12.64
CA GLU A 117 -27.34 2.74 -13.86
C GLU A 117 -28.63 3.58 -13.77
N TRP A 118 -28.95 4.27 -14.86
CA TRP A 118 -30.06 5.19 -14.98
C TRP A 118 -30.94 4.78 -16.15
N LEU A 119 -32.25 4.79 -15.94
CA LEU A 119 -33.24 4.79 -17.00
C LEU A 119 -33.14 6.14 -17.70
N VAL A 120 -32.98 6.11 -19.02
CA VAL A 120 -32.76 7.28 -19.86
C VAL A 120 -33.94 7.43 -20.78
N GLY A 121 -34.53 8.62 -20.75
CA GLY A 121 -35.65 9.02 -21.60
C GLY A 121 -35.36 10.37 -22.27
N ARG A 122 -36.37 10.88 -23.01
CA ARG A 122 -36.30 12.20 -23.61
C ARG A 122 -36.56 13.30 -22.58
N ALA A 123 -35.81 14.40 -22.67
CA ALA A 123 -35.91 15.55 -21.80
C ALA A 123 -37.32 16.16 -21.83
N GLY A 124 -37.88 16.41 -20.64
CA GLY A 124 -39.26 16.91 -20.49
C GLY A 124 -40.32 15.83 -20.63
N GLY A 125 -39.92 14.56 -20.74
CA GLY A 125 -40.81 13.40 -20.66
C GLY A 125 -41.23 13.05 -19.24
N GLU A 126 -41.94 11.93 -19.10
CA GLU A 126 -42.40 11.43 -17.80
C GLU A 126 -41.22 11.00 -16.92
N ARG A 127 -41.29 11.35 -15.63
CA ARG A 127 -40.28 10.98 -14.63
C ARG A 127 -40.87 9.93 -13.67
N PRO A 128 -40.72 8.64 -13.98
CA PRO A 128 -41.35 7.58 -13.20
C PRO A 128 -40.74 7.52 -11.80
N ALA A 129 -41.57 7.35 -10.77
CA ALA A 129 -41.11 7.23 -9.39
C ALA A 129 -40.41 5.88 -9.11
N HIS A 130 -40.73 4.85 -9.90
CA HIS A 130 -40.19 3.49 -9.84
C HIS A 130 -40.42 2.79 -11.17
N LEU A 131 -39.77 1.66 -11.42
CA LEU A 131 -39.78 1.01 -12.73
C LEU A 131 -41.18 0.55 -13.21
N ASP A 132 -42.12 0.21 -12.32
CA ASP A 132 -43.51 -0.10 -12.74
C ASP A 132 -44.27 1.10 -13.30
N ALA A 133 -43.88 2.31 -12.91
CA ALA A 133 -44.60 3.53 -13.29
C ALA A 133 -44.41 3.90 -14.77
N ILE A 134 -43.60 3.15 -15.53
CA ILE A 134 -43.42 3.37 -16.98
C ILE A 134 -44.51 2.70 -17.82
N GLY A 135 -45.42 1.94 -17.20
CA GLY A 135 -46.56 1.31 -17.88
C GLY A 135 -46.15 0.34 -18.99
N ASP A 136 -46.72 0.52 -20.18
CA ASP A 136 -46.47 -0.33 -21.35
C ASP A 136 -45.22 0.06 -22.16
N ALA A 137 -44.48 1.08 -21.72
CA ALA A 137 -43.26 1.53 -22.38
C ALA A 137 -42.20 0.43 -22.42
N VAL A 138 -41.44 0.38 -23.51
CA VAL A 138 -40.41 -0.64 -23.70
C VAL A 138 -39.04 -0.09 -23.31
N VAL A 139 -38.37 -0.81 -22.40
CA VAL A 139 -36.97 -0.54 -22.05
C VAL A 139 -36.07 -1.38 -22.95
N ALA A 140 -35.41 -0.72 -23.90
CA ALA A 140 -34.43 -1.36 -24.76
C ALA A 140 -33.07 -1.43 -24.08
N VAL A 141 -32.42 -2.60 -24.11
CA VAL A 141 -31.09 -2.80 -23.51
C VAL A 141 -30.20 -3.63 -24.42
N PRO A 142 -28.85 -3.45 -24.37
CA PRO A 142 -27.96 -4.24 -25.20
C PRO A 142 -28.01 -5.72 -24.81
N ALA A 143 -28.09 -6.60 -25.81
CA ALA A 143 -28.01 -8.05 -25.59
C ALA A 143 -26.67 -8.42 -24.92
N GLY A 144 -26.71 -9.30 -23.90
CA GLY A 144 -25.52 -9.71 -23.14
C GLY A 144 -25.00 -8.67 -22.14
N SER A 145 -25.63 -7.51 -22.03
CA SER A 145 -25.30 -6.51 -21.03
C SER A 145 -25.69 -6.96 -19.62
N ALA A 146 -25.00 -6.43 -18.61
CA ALA A 146 -25.32 -6.69 -17.21
C ALA A 146 -26.69 -6.12 -16.81
N VAL A 147 -27.18 -5.10 -17.52
CA VAL A 147 -28.53 -4.57 -17.36
C VAL A 147 -29.55 -5.55 -17.90
N ALA A 148 -29.34 -6.10 -19.10
CA ALA A 148 -30.20 -7.12 -19.68
C ALA A 148 -30.33 -8.32 -18.74
N GLU A 149 -29.21 -8.86 -18.24
CA GLU A 149 -29.22 -9.96 -17.27
C GLU A 149 -30.07 -9.65 -16.02
N ARG A 150 -30.06 -8.40 -15.54
CA ARG A 150 -30.85 -8.00 -14.37
C ARG A 150 -32.32 -7.85 -14.70
N LEU A 151 -32.65 -7.14 -15.77
CA LEU A 151 -34.04 -6.90 -16.16
C LEU A 151 -34.73 -8.20 -16.58
N GLU A 152 -34.00 -9.12 -17.21
CA GLU A 152 -34.44 -10.49 -17.47
C GLU A 152 -34.66 -11.28 -16.17
N ALA A 153 -33.77 -11.16 -15.18
CA ALA A 153 -33.96 -11.82 -13.88
C ALA A 153 -35.15 -11.28 -13.09
N LEU A 154 -35.62 -10.06 -13.41
CA LEU A 154 -36.85 -9.47 -12.87
C LEU A 154 -38.09 -9.89 -13.67
N ALA A 155 -37.93 -10.53 -14.84
CA ALA A 155 -39.06 -11.02 -15.63
C ALA A 155 -39.82 -12.11 -14.85
N GLY A 156 -40.99 -11.75 -14.33
CA GLY A 156 -41.86 -12.65 -13.55
C GLY A 156 -42.10 -12.21 -12.10
N THR A 157 -41.37 -11.22 -11.60
CA THR A 157 -41.63 -10.55 -10.31
C THR A 157 -41.96 -9.08 -10.54
N PRO A 158 -42.87 -8.44 -9.76
CA PRO A 158 -43.03 -7.00 -9.82
C PRO A 158 -41.68 -6.32 -9.54
N PRO A 159 -41.20 -5.38 -10.38
CA PRO A 159 -41.94 -4.67 -11.41
C PRO A 159 -42.09 -5.36 -12.79
N ARG A 160 -43.28 -5.29 -13.41
CA ARG A 160 -43.56 -5.86 -14.75
C ARG A 160 -43.10 -4.92 -15.88
N VAL A 161 -41.79 -4.79 -16.05
CA VAL A 161 -41.19 -3.99 -17.13
C VAL A 161 -41.16 -4.78 -18.44
N ARG A 162 -41.57 -4.16 -19.56
CA ARG A 162 -41.36 -4.73 -20.90
C ARG A 162 -39.93 -4.46 -21.36
N VAL A 163 -39.11 -5.51 -21.38
CA VAL A 163 -37.69 -5.43 -21.73
C VAL A 163 -37.48 -5.94 -23.15
N ARG A 164 -36.77 -5.18 -23.98
CA ARG A 164 -36.36 -5.62 -25.32
C ARG A 164 -34.84 -5.63 -25.41
N THR A 165 -34.24 -6.82 -25.53
CA THR A 165 -32.81 -6.95 -25.80
C THR A 165 -32.52 -6.71 -27.26
N ILE A 166 -31.56 -5.83 -27.56
CA ILE A 166 -31.16 -5.50 -28.94
C ILE A 166 -29.66 -5.76 -29.09
N ALA A 167 -29.27 -6.46 -30.15
CA ALA A 167 -27.86 -6.63 -30.49
C ALA A 167 -27.32 -5.29 -31.03
N VAL A 168 -26.45 -4.64 -30.25
CA VAL A 168 -25.80 -3.39 -30.60
C VAL A 168 -24.31 -3.46 -30.26
N PRO A 169 -23.45 -2.70 -30.97
CA PRO A 169 -22.02 -2.69 -30.68
C PRO A 169 -21.69 -2.02 -29.34
N ASP A 170 -22.45 -0.98 -28.97
CA ASP A 170 -22.24 -0.22 -27.72
C ASP A 170 -23.55 0.36 -27.16
N GLU A 171 -23.51 0.89 -25.93
CA GLU A 171 -24.68 1.46 -25.24
C GLU A 171 -25.19 2.75 -25.92
N ARG A 172 -24.29 3.48 -26.60
CA ARG A 172 -24.60 4.76 -27.27
C ARG A 172 -25.54 4.60 -28.45
N THR A 173 -25.47 3.44 -29.11
CA THR A 173 -26.38 3.09 -30.20
C THR A 173 -27.84 3.21 -29.75
N LEU A 174 -28.18 2.69 -28.56
CA LEU A 174 -29.56 2.80 -28.04
C LEU A 174 -29.90 4.19 -27.55
N ALA A 175 -28.94 4.95 -27.02
CA ALA A 175 -29.14 6.34 -26.61
C ALA A 175 -29.57 7.21 -27.81
N ALA A 176 -28.93 7.05 -28.96
CA ALA A 176 -29.28 7.78 -30.19
C ALA A 176 -30.71 7.45 -30.66
N GLU A 177 -31.14 6.20 -30.52
CA GLU A 177 -32.49 5.75 -30.87
C GLU A 177 -33.58 6.33 -29.95
N VAL A 178 -33.29 6.47 -28.64
CA VAL A 178 -34.17 7.18 -27.69
C VAL A 178 -34.23 8.67 -28.04
N ALA A 179 -33.08 9.30 -28.35
CA ALA A 179 -33.02 10.71 -28.73
C ALA A 179 -33.82 10.99 -30.00
N ALA A 180 -33.82 10.05 -30.95
CA ALA A 180 -34.61 10.09 -32.18
C ALA A 180 -36.10 9.72 -31.99
N GLY A 181 -36.52 9.35 -30.78
CA GLY A 181 -37.90 8.98 -30.46
C GLY A 181 -38.35 7.62 -31.01
N ARG A 182 -37.41 6.76 -31.44
CA ARG A 182 -37.70 5.39 -31.93
C ARG A 182 -37.76 4.36 -30.80
N LEU A 183 -37.24 4.70 -29.62
CA LEU A 183 -37.31 3.92 -28.39
C LEU A 183 -37.86 4.81 -27.26
N ASP A 184 -38.67 4.22 -26.38
CA ASP A 184 -39.20 4.95 -25.21
C ASP A 184 -38.09 5.21 -24.20
N TYR A 185 -37.38 4.14 -23.81
CA TYR A 185 -36.32 4.19 -22.81
C TYR A 185 -35.16 3.26 -23.16
N THR A 186 -33.97 3.63 -22.67
CA THR A 186 -32.81 2.74 -22.53
C THR A 186 -32.26 2.84 -21.11
N VAL A 187 -31.27 2.02 -20.77
CA VAL A 187 -30.55 2.14 -19.50
C VAL A 187 -29.08 2.34 -19.79
N LEU A 188 -28.51 3.40 -19.21
CA LEU A 188 -27.10 3.73 -19.34
C LEU A 188 -26.45 3.81 -17.95
N SER A 189 -25.16 3.48 -17.89
CA SER A 189 -24.34 3.86 -16.74
C SER A 189 -24.28 5.39 -16.60
N ARG A 190 -24.15 5.93 -15.39
CA ARG A 190 -24.12 7.38 -15.14
C ARG A 190 -23.11 8.11 -16.03
N PRO A 191 -21.87 7.62 -16.16
CA PRO A 191 -20.92 8.29 -17.05
C PRO A 191 -21.27 8.19 -18.54
N SER A 192 -21.91 7.08 -18.97
CA SER A 192 -22.38 6.94 -20.36
C SER A 192 -23.61 7.82 -20.63
N LEU A 193 -24.45 8.05 -19.62
CA LEU A 193 -25.52 9.04 -19.66
C LEU A 193 -24.94 10.45 -19.78
N ASP A 194 -23.99 10.83 -18.93
CA ASP A 194 -23.38 12.17 -19.00
C ASP A 194 -22.79 12.41 -20.42
N ALA A 195 -22.04 11.45 -20.97
CA ALA A 195 -21.53 11.53 -22.35
C ALA A 195 -22.62 11.53 -23.43
N ALA A 196 -23.69 10.76 -23.24
CA ALA A 196 -24.82 10.74 -24.17
C ALA A 196 -25.61 12.05 -24.15
N SER A 197 -25.82 12.65 -22.99
CA SER A 197 -26.50 13.93 -22.83
C SER A 197 -25.70 15.10 -23.40
N ASP A 198 -24.36 15.07 -23.31
CA ASP A 198 -23.50 16.06 -23.98
C ASP A 198 -23.67 16.04 -25.51
N ARG A 199 -23.83 14.84 -26.09
CA ARG A 199 -24.03 14.65 -27.53
C ARG A 199 -25.48 14.81 -27.99
N PHE A 200 -26.42 14.40 -27.15
CA PHE A 200 -27.86 14.44 -27.39
C PHE A 200 -28.52 15.19 -26.23
N PRO A 201 -28.59 16.53 -26.28
CA PRO A 201 -29.17 17.35 -25.21
C PRO A 201 -30.66 17.05 -24.94
N SER A 202 -31.32 16.33 -25.85
CA SER A 202 -32.68 15.83 -25.68
C SER A 202 -32.78 14.59 -24.78
N LEU A 203 -31.68 14.08 -24.22
CA LEU A 203 -31.68 12.94 -23.31
C LEU A 203 -31.48 13.35 -21.85
N GLU A 204 -32.22 12.71 -20.95
CA GLU A 204 -32.02 12.84 -19.51
C GLU A 204 -32.18 11.51 -18.76
N GLY A 205 -31.50 11.40 -17.61
CA GLY A 205 -31.72 10.31 -16.67
C GLY A 205 -32.99 10.56 -15.88
N VAL A 206 -34.03 9.76 -16.12
CA VAL A 206 -35.37 9.96 -15.55
C VAL A 206 -35.60 9.17 -14.26
N LEU A 207 -34.89 8.05 -14.07
CA LEU A 207 -35.00 7.20 -12.87
C LEU A 207 -33.68 6.46 -12.63
N ARG A 208 -33.23 6.43 -11.38
CA ARG A 208 -32.07 5.61 -10.99
C ARG A 208 -32.49 4.15 -10.82
N VAL A 209 -31.86 3.23 -11.56
CA VAL A 209 -32.23 1.81 -11.64
C VAL A 209 -31.42 0.96 -10.66
N THR A 210 -30.16 1.30 -10.39
CA THR A 210 -29.32 0.67 -9.34
C THR A 210 -28.88 1.69 -8.30
N GLU A 211 -28.78 1.31 -7.02
CA GLU A 211 -28.08 2.14 -6.04
C GLU A 211 -26.56 2.12 -6.23
N ALA A 212 -25.97 0.98 -6.62
CA ALA A 212 -24.55 0.80 -6.98
C ALA A 212 -24.29 -0.64 -7.46
N ARG A 213 -23.79 -0.85 -8.68
CA ARG A 213 -23.34 -2.16 -9.18
C ARG A 213 -21.82 -2.26 -9.12
N GLU A 214 -21.29 -3.30 -8.51
CA GLU A 214 -19.85 -3.53 -8.46
C GLU A 214 -19.25 -3.74 -9.85
N ILE A 215 -18.10 -3.11 -10.08
CA ILE A 215 -17.23 -3.33 -11.24
C ILE A 215 -15.87 -3.84 -10.76
N ALA A 216 -15.33 -4.83 -11.48
CA ALA A 216 -14.09 -5.50 -11.12
C ALA A 216 -13.35 -5.95 -12.37
N TRP A 217 -12.07 -6.27 -12.21
CA TRP A 217 -11.35 -7.02 -13.24
C TRP A 217 -11.79 -8.47 -13.20
N ALA A 218 -11.83 -9.09 -14.38
CA ALA A 218 -12.18 -10.49 -14.54
C ALA A 218 -11.08 -11.23 -15.30
N VAL A 219 -10.84 -12.47 -14.90
CA VAL A 219 -9.99 -13.44 -15.61
C VAL A 219 -10.81 -14.70 -15.87
N ARG A 220 -10.33 -15.59 -16.74
CA ARG A 220 -10.96 -16.90 -16.91
C ARG A 220 -10.79 -17.75 -15.64
N PRO A 221 -11.71 -18.68 -15.33
CA PRO A 221 -11.63 -19.52 -14.13
C PRO A 221 -10.39 -20.42 -14.07
N ASP A 222 -9.83 -20.78 -15.21
CA ASP A 222 -8.61 -21.60 -15.35
C ASP A 222 -7.31 -20.80 -15.17
N ALA A 223 -7.36 -19.46 -15.12
CA ALA A 223 -6.21 -18.59 -14.91
C ALA A 223 -5.98 -18.30 -13.42
N SER A 224 -5.79 -19.36 -12.64
CA SER A 224 -5.74 -19.30 -11.17
C SER A 224 -4.51 -18.57 -10.63
N GLU A 225 -3.33 -18.78 -11.21
CA GLU A 225 -2.09 -18.11 -10.79
C GLU A 225 -2.11 -16.62 -11.14
N LEU A 226 -2.63 -16.28 -12.33
CA LEU A 226 -2.85 -14.90 -12.75
C LEU A 226 -3.84 -14.22 -11.81
N GLN A 227 -4.95 -14.89 -11.47
CA GLN A 227 -5.93 -14.36 -10.54
C GLN A 227 -5.30 -14.07 -9.18
N GLY A 228 -4.55 -15.02 -8.63
CA GLY A 228 -3.84 -14.86 -7.35
C GLY A 228 -2.87 -13.69 -7.39
N ALA A 229 -1.99 -13.65 -8.40
CA ALA A 229 -1.00 -12.60 -8.58
C ALA A 229 -1.63 -11.20 -8.72
N LEU A 230 -2.66 -11.06 -9.56
CA LEU A 230 -3.37 -9.79 -9.73
C LEU A 230 -4.12 -9.38 -8.47
N ARG A 231 -4.77 -10.34 -7.78
CA ARG A 231 -5.48 -10.08 -6.52
C ARG A 231 -4.52 -9.53 -5.47
N THR A 232 -3.39 -10.19 -5.24
CA THR A 232 -2.39 -9.76 -4.27
C THR A 232 -1.83 -8.40 -4.64
N PHE A 233 -1.47 -8.20 -5.91
CA PHE A 233 -0.97 -6.91 -6.39
C PHE A 233 -1.97 -5.76 -6.20
N LEU A 234 -3.25 -5.96 -6.57
CA LEU A 234 -4.28 -4.93 -6.44
C LEU A 234 -4.58 -4.61 -4.98
N ILE A 235 -4.60 -5.61 -4.10
CA ILE A 235 -4.75 -5.40 -2.66
C ILE A 235 -3.55 -4.64 -2.11
N GLU A 236 -2.33 -5.05 -2.47
CA GLU A 236 -1.09 -4.38 -2.08
C GLU A 236 -1.15 -2.90 -2.48
N LYS A 237 -1.34 -2.61 -3.77
CA LYS A 237 -1.40 -1.25 -4.32
C LYS A 237 -2.53 -0.42 -3.70
N ALA A 238 -3.71 -1.02 -3.51
CA ALA A 238 -4.82 -0.34 -2.86
C ALA A 238 -4.46 0.05 -1.41
N LEU A 239 -3.73 -0.79 -0.69
CA LEU A 239 -3.41 -0.56 0.72
C LEU A 239 -2.16 0.28 0.94
N THR A 240 -1.18 0.29 0.03
CA THR A 240 0.09 1.02 0.16
C THR A 240 0.16 2.31 -0.65
N GLY A 241 -0.80 2.58 -1.55
CA GLY A 241 -0.76 3.76 -2.42
C GLY A 241 -0.70 5.11 -1.70
N HIS A 242 -1.00 5.20 -0.39
CA HIS A 242 -0.74 6.44 0.36
C HIS A 242 0.75 6.74 0.57
N THR A 243 1.61 5.73 0.50
CA THR A 243 3.08 5.90 0.66
C THR A 243 3.70 6.62 -0.53
N GLU A 244 2.99 6.71 -1.66
CA GLU A 244 3.44 7.42 -2.85
C GLU A 244 2.99 8.89 -2.87
N GLU A 245 2.01 9.27 -2.04
CA GLU A 245 1.48 10.64 -1.98
C GLU A 245 2.62 11.64 -1.71
N ARG A 246 2.78 12.64 -2.58
CA ARG A 246 3.76 13.72 -2.39
C ARG A 246 3.17 14.86 -1.59
N PHE A 247 3.98 15.44 -0.71
CA PHE A 247 3.61 16.64 0.03
C PHE A 247 4.86 17.36 0.53
N THR A 248 4.92 18.65 0.26
CA THR A 248 6.06 19.52 0.56
C THR A 248 5.74 20.64 1.55
N GLY A 249 4.48 20.74 2.00
CA GLY A 249 4.04 21.76 2.95
C GLY A 249 4.64 21.58 4.35
N ASP A 250 4.51 22.62 5.17
CA ASP A 250 5.03 22.68 6.53
C ASP A 250 4.05 22.09 7.59
N LEU A 251 4.42 22.12 8.87
CA LEU A 251 3.70 21.53 10.00
C LEU A 251 2.19 21.87 10.05
N PRO A 252 1.71 23.09 9.74
CA PRO A 252 0.27 23.35 9.69
C PRO A 252 -0.47 22.46 8.67
N GLY A 253 0.13 22.21 7.50
CA GLY A 253 -0.43 21.28 6.53
C GLY A 253 -0.35 19.82 6.99
N MET A 254 0.73 19.44 7.68
CA MET A 254 0.86 18.12 8.29
C MET A 254 -0.21 17.89 9.37
N ARG A 255 -0.52 18.89 10.19
CA ARG A 255 -1.62 18.87 11.17
C ARG A 255 -2.99 18.70 10.52
N ARG A 256 -3.23 19.33 9.37
CA ARG A 256 -4.48 19.11 8.60
C ARG A 256 -4.62 17.66 8.14
N ARG A 257 -3.54 17.07 7.61
CA ARG A 257 -3.49 15.66 7.18
C ARG A 257 -3.47 14.67 8.34
N GLY A 258 -2.96 15.07 9.51
CA GLY A 258 -2.84 14.26 10.72
C GLY A 258 -1.67 13.27 10.71
N VAL A 259 -0.67 13.43 9.83
CA VAL A 259 0.45 12.49 9.67
C VAL A 259 1.80 13.21 9.52
N LEU A 260 2.82 12.66 10.19
CA LEU A 260 4.24 12.96 10.02
C LEU A 260 4.91 11.75 9.34
N ARG A 261 5.37 11.93 8.10
CA ARG A 261 6.09 10.88 7.36
C ARG A 261 7.59 11.05 7.58
N VAL A 262 8.28 10.02 8.04
CA VAL A 262 9.71 10.08 8.37
C VAL A 262 10.49 9.16 7.46
N ILE A 263 11.39 9.74 6.66
CA ILE A 263 12.29 9.03 5.77
C ILE A 263 13.44 8.43 6.58
N THR A 264 13.72 7.15 6.38
CA THR A 264 14.75 6.40 7.11
C THR A 264 15.40 5.32 6.25
N ARG A 265 16.32 4.55 6.84
CA ARG A 265 16.92 3.33 6.30
C ARG A 265 16.60 2.14 7.22
N ASN A 266 16.59 0.94 6.64
CA ASN A 266 16.41 -0.28 7.41
C ASN A 266 17.78 -0.78 7.90
N ASN A 267 18.11 -0.53 9.16
CA ASN A 267 19.33 -1.04 9.80
C ASN A 267 19.16 -1.11 11.33
N PRO A 268 20.04 -1.84 12.03
CA PRO A 268 19.92 -2.08 13.47
C PRO A 268 19.98 -0.85 14.37
N VAL A 269 20.48 0.28 13.86
CA VAL A 269 20.68 1.52 14.61
C VAL A 269 19.50 2.48 14.43
N THR A 270 19.07 2.75 13.20
CA THR A 270 18.07 3.78 12.90
C THR A 270 16.65 3.25 13.03
N TYR A 271 16.33 2.20 12.26
CA TYR A 271 15.00 1.64 12.14
C TYR A 271 15.10 0.21 11.61
N TYR A 272 14.53 -0.76 12.33
CA TYR A 272 14.45 -2.16 11.89
C TYR A 272 13.24 -2.85 12.50
N LEU A 273 12.87 -4.01 11.96
CA LEU A 273 11.83 -4.86 12.53
C LEU A 273 12.45 -6.00 13.35
N TYR A 274 12.08 -6.09 14.62
CA TYR A 274 12.46 -7.20 15.49
C TYR A 274 11.22 -7.97 15.92
N LYS A 275 11.12 -9.25 15.51
CA LYS A 275 9.93 -10.09 15.71
C LYS A 275 8.65 -9.38 15.26
N GLY A 276 8.72 -8.67 14.13
CA GLY A 276 7.60 -7.89 13.59
C GLY A 276 7.35 -6.51 14.24
N ALA A 277 8.10 -6.12 15.28
CA ALA A 277 7.97 -4.83 15.95
C ALA A 277 8.97 -3.80 15.41
N PRO A 278 8.55 -2.57 15.07
CA PRO A 278 9.49 -1.50 14.75
C PRO A 278 10.34 -1.11 15.95
N ARG A 279 11.65 -1.03 15.74
CA ARG A 279 12.67 -0.65 16.72
C ARG A 279 13.72 0.24 16.07
N GLY A 280 14.64 0.75 16.90
CA GLY A 280 15.73 1.62 16.48
C GLY A 280 15.79 2.88 17.31
N PHE A 281 16.97 3.49 17.36
CA PHE A 281 17.22 4.71 18.10
C PHE A 281 16.46 5.89 17.48
N ASP A 282 16.67 6.13 16.19
CA ASP A 282 15.98 7.20 15.45
C ASP A 282 14.46 7.00 15.48
N TYR A 283 13.99 5.77 15.26
CA TYR A 283 12.57 5.41 15.38
C TYR A 283 11.97 5.83 16.73
N SER A 284 12.67 5.51 17.82
CA SER A 284 12.22 5.82 19.18
C SER A 284 12.12 7.33 19.42
N LEU A 285 13.03 8.12 18.85
CA LEU A 285 12.99 9.58 18.90
C LEU A 285 11.85 10.15 18.06
N VAL A 286 11.72 9.74 16.80
CA VAL A 286 10.67 10.29 15.92
C VAL A 286 9.27 9.83 16.32
N ARG A 287 9.13 8.69 17.00
CA ARG A 287 7.86 8.28 17.58
C ARG A 287 7.40 9.25 18.66
N ARG A 288 8.29 9.61 19.57
CA ARG A 288 8.01 10.60 20.63
C ARG A 288 7.74 11.98 20.05
N LEU A 289 8.48 12.36 19.01
CA LEU A 289 8.22 13.59 18.27
C LEU A 289 6.80 13.58 17.68
N ALA A 290 6.40 12.52 16.98
CA ALA A 290 5.07 12.40 16.40
C ALA A 290 3.97 12.48 17.47
N ASP A 291 4.15 11.76 18.59
CA ASP A 291 3.24 11.79 19.73
C ASP A 291 3.12 13.21 20.32
N ARG A 292 4.24 13.92 20.51
CA ARG A 292 4.28 15.32 20.97
C ARG A 292 3.56 16.27 20.00
N LEU A 293 3.71 16.05 18.70
CA LEU A 293 3.04 16.83 17.67
C LEU A 293 1.55 16.47 17.52
N GLY A 294 1.09 15.41 18.17
CA GLY A 294 -0.27 14.87 18.03
C GLY A 294 -0.54 14.28 16.64
N LEU A 295 0.51 13.84 15.94
CA LEU A 295 0.45 13.31 14.58
C LEU A 295 0.67 11.80 14.58
N ARG A 296 0.03 11.11 13.64
CA ARG A 296 0.39 9.73 13.32
C ARG A 296 1.80 9.71 12.72
N LEU A 297 2.66 8.83 13.21
CA LEU A 297 3.95 8.55 12.57
C LEU A 297 3.73 7.62 11.37
N GLU A 298 4.45 7.83 10.27
CA GLU A 298 4.54 6.90 9.14
C GLU A 298 5.99 6.79 8.69
N MET A 299 6.54 5.57 8.64
CA MET A 299 7.95 5.36 8.27
C MET A 299 8.10 5.14 6.76
N VAL A 300 9.01 5.89 6.15
CA VAL A 300 9.30 5.86 4.71
C VAL A 300 10.74 5.36 4.50
N VAL A 301 10.90 4.06 4.32
CA VAL A 301 12.23 3.47 4.03
C VAL A 301 12.65 3.84 2.60
N ALA A 302 13.74 4.60 2.48
CA ALA A 302 14.35 4.93 1.18
C ALA A 302 15.11 3.74 0.62
N PRO A 303 15.26 3.59 -0.72
CA PRO A 303 15.92 2.44 -1.35
C PRO A 303 17.44 2.44 -1.19
N SER A 304 18.05 3.60 -0.99
CA SER A 304 19.50 3.78 -0.83
C SER A 304 19.80 5.01 0.04
N ARG A 305 21.06 5.14 0.51
CA ARG A 305 21.49 6.26 1.37
C ARG A 305 21.49 7.60 0.63
N ASP A 306 21.89 7.61 -0.64
CA ASP A 306 21.89 8.80 -1.50
C ASP A 306 20.47 9.31 -1.84
N ALA A 307 19.46 8.42 -1.83
CA ALA A 307 18.06 8.77 -2.07
C ALA A 307 17.41 9.57 -0.91
N LEU A 308 17.96 9.54 0.31
CA LEU A 308 17.34 10.12 1.51
C LEU A 308 16.95 11.61 1.34
N LEU A 309 17.90 12.44 0.91
CA LEU A 309 17.66 13.88 0.74
C LEU A 309 16.85 14.19 -0.52
N THR A 310 17.03 13.41 -1.58
CA THR A 310 16.25 13.53 -2.81
C THR A 310 14.77 13.27 -2.53
N TRP A 311 14.46 12.19 -1.80
CA TRP A 311 13.09 11.86 -1.40
C TRP A 311 12.45 12.90 -0.47
N LEU A 312 13.26 13.53 0.40
CA LEU A 312 12.80 14.62 1.26
C LEU A 312 12.38 15.85 0.44
N LEU A 313 13.19 16.20 -0.56
CA LEU A 313 12.96 17.35 -1.45
C LEU A 313 11.78 17.11 -2.40
N GLU A 314 11.62 15.89 -2.91
CA GLU A 314 10.47 15.47 -3.73
C GLU A 314 9.15 15.42 -2.92
N GLY A 315 9.22 15.49 -1.59
CA GLY A 315 8.04 15.44 -0.72
C GLY A 315 7.50 14.02 -0.47
N ARG A 316 8.33 12.98 -0.65
CA ARG A 316 7.99 11.59 -0.30
C ARG A 316 7.89 11.36 1.21
N GLY A 317 8.52 12.23 2.00
CA GLY A 317 8.35 12.31 3.45
C GLY A 317 8.60 13.72 3.96
N ASP A 318 8.48 13.93 5.27
CA ASP A 318 8.43 15.24 5.92
C ASP A 318 9.70 15.56 6.74
N LEU A 319 10.42 14.52 7.17
CA LEU A 319 11.60 14.58 8.02
C LEU A 319 12.52 13.41 7.64
N VAL A 320 13.84 13.58 7.62
CA VAL A 320 14.80 12.46 7.52
C VAL A 320 15.35 12.15 8.90
N ALA A 321 15.22 10.89 9.31
CA ALA A 321 15.80 10.31 10.52
C ALA A 321 16.53 9.02 10.15
N ALA A 322 17.82 9.14 9.82
CA ALA A 322 18.67 8.05 9.36
C ALA A 322 20.12 8.21 9.86
N SER A 323 20.30 8.70 11.09
CA SER A 323 21.58 9.03 11.72
C SER A 323 22.49 9.81 10.75
N LEU A 324 21.92 10.86 10.14
CA LEU A 324 22.56 11.57 9.04
C LEU A 324 23.53 12.63 9.57
N THR A 325 24.81 12.47 9.24
CA THR A 325 25.85 13.45 9.56
C THR A 325 25.61 14.78 8.84
N VAL A 326 25.70 15.88 9.57
CA VAL A 326 25.63 17.23 9.02
C VAL A 326 26.93 17.52 8.25
N THR A 327 26.82 17.81 6.96
CA THR A 327 27.93 18.31 6.14
C THR A 327 27.56 19.61 5.44
N PRO A 328 28.52 20.50 5.14
CA PRO A 328 28.30 21.68 4.31
C PRO A 328 27.51 21.44 3.02
N GLU A 329 27.79 20.37 2.26
CA GLU A 329 27.06 20.10 1.00
C GLU A 329 25.60 19.71 1.26
N ARG A 330 25.35 18.94 2.33
CA ARG A 330 23.98 18.59 2.73
C ARG A 330 23.24 19.83 3.24
N ALA A 331 23.87 20.66 4.06
CA ALA A 331 23.30 21.90 4.61
C ALA A 331 23.01 22.96 3.52
N ALA A 332 23.74 22.91 2.40
CA ALA A 332 23.41 23.72 1.23
C ALA A 332 22.05 23.34 0.61
N ARG A 333 21.67 22.06 0.67
CA ARG A 333 20.43 21.52 0.07
C ARG A 333 19.24 21.53 1.03
N VAL A 334 19.46 21.21 2.30
CA VAL A 334 18.40 20.98 3.31
C VAL A 334 18.72 21.73 4.61
N ALA A 335 17.70 21.93 5.45
CA ALA A 335 17.89 22.38 6.81
C ALA A 335 18.18 21.17 7.72
N PHE A 336 18.85 21.42 8.85
CA PHE A 336 19.10 20.41 9.88
C PHE A 336 18.58 20.91 11.21
N SER A 337 17.99 20.01 12.00
CA SER A 337 17.65 20.31 13.38
C SER A 337 18.90 20.56 14.22
N ARG A 338 18.69 20.96 15.48
CA ARG A 338 19.68 20.77 16.54
C ARG A 338 20.21 19.32 16.50
N PRO A 339 21.51 19.11 16.68
CA PRO A 339 22.07 17.77 16.76
C PRO A 339 21.46 17.00 17.92
N TYR A 340 21.09 15.75 17.67
CA TYR A 340 20.61 14.82 18.70
C TYR A 340 21.64 13.73 19.01
N LEU A 341 22.73 13.68 18.28
CA LEU A 341 23.83 12.75 18.50
C LEU A 341 25.11 13.37 17.96
N TYR A 342 26.25 12.99 18.55
CA TYR A 342 27.56 13.38 18.07
C TYR A 342 28.48 12.18 18.03
N VAL A 343 29.33 12.13 17.02
CA VAL A 343 30.12 10.95 16.66
C VAL A 343 31.49 11.36 16.15
N ASP A 344 32.39 10.38 16.16
CA ASP A 344 33.65 10.43 15.44
C ASP A 344 33.66 9.32 14.39
N GLU A 345 34.41 9.49 13.31
CA GLU A 345 34.55 8.51 12.23
C GLU A 345 35.80 7.65 12.51
N ILE A 346 35.60 6.35 12.70
CA ILE A 346 36.63 5.40 13.10
C ILE A 346 36.90 4.43 11.95
N LEU A 347 38.18 4.23 11.64
CA LEU A 347 38.63 3.17 10.73
C LEU A 347 38.38 1.81 11.38
N VAL A 348 37.77 0.90 10.63
CA VAL A 348 37.45 -0.46 11.05
C VAL A 348 38.28 -1.45 10.23
N GLN A 349 38.91 -2.41 10.92
CA GLN A 349 39.76 -3.45 10.34
C GLN A 349 39.44 -4.83 10.96
N PRO A 350 39.93 -5.94 10.37
CA PRO A 350 39.81 -7.26 10.97
C PRO A 350 40.55 -7.32 12.32
N ALA A 351 39.96 -7.98 13.30
CA ALA A 351 40.57 -8.15 14.62
C ALA A 351 41.87 -8.97 14.50
N GLY A 352 42.92 -8.52 15.19
CA GLY A 352 44.23 -9.19 15.19
C GLY A 352 45.13 -8.87 13.99
N ALA A 353 44.66 -8.09 13.01
CA ALA A 353 45.53 -7.53 11.98
C ALA A 353 46.46 -6.45 12.59
N PRO A 354 47.64 -6.17 11.98
CA PRO A 354 48.49 -5.07 12.43
C PRO A 354 47.70 -3.75 12.50
N PRO A 355 47.68 -3.05 13.65
CA PRO A 355 46.80 -1.90 13.84
C PRO A 355 47.26 -0.70 13.02
N ILE A 356 46.35 -0.14 12.22
CA ILE A 356 46.58 1.12 11.50
C ILE A 356 46.29 2.27 12.47
N THR A 357 47.33 3.01 12.88
CA THR A 357 47.22 4.04 13.93
C THR A 357 47.49 5.47 13.45
N SER A 358 47.81 5.67 12.17
CA SER A 358 48.02 6.99 11.57
C SER A 358 47.47 7.07 10.15
N VAL A 359 47.25 8.30 9.67
CA VAL A 359 46.73 8.54 8.31
C VAL A 359 47.73 8.09 7.24
N GLU A 360 49.03 8.25 7.50
CA GLU A 360 50.10 7.84 6.59
C GLU A 360 50.11 6.32 6.40
N ALA A 361 49.77 5.55 7.43
CA ALA A 361 49.67 4.10 7.37
C ALA A 361 48.49 3.60 6.53
N LEU A 362 47.54 4.47 6.16
CA LEU A 362 46.50 4.15 5.18
C LEU A 362 47.05 4.08 3.75
N ALA A 363 48.22 4.64 3.47
CA ALA A 363 48.84 4.57 2.15
C ALA A 363 49.07 3.10 1.77
N GLY A 364 48.39 2.64 0.71
CA GLY A 364 48.45 1.25 0.23
C GLY A 364 47.33 0.33 0.72
N HIS A 365 46.45 0.78 1.62
CA HIS A 365 45.29 0.02 2.05
C HIS A 365 44.02 0.57 1.43
N ALA A 366 43.28 -0.25 0.68
CA ALA A 366 42.00 0.15 0.13
C ALA A 366 40.96 0.36 1.25
N VAL A 367 40.29 1.51 1.25
CA VAL A 367 39.21 1.81 2.20
C VAL A 367 37.88 1.85 1.46
N HIS A 368 36.99 0.94 1.84
CA HIS A 368 35.70 0.72 1.19
C HIS A 368 34.61 1.51 1.92
N VAL A 369 34.01 2.50 1.24
CA VAL A 369 32.89 3.29 1.77
C VAL A 369 31.96 3.74 0.64
N ARG A 370 30.71 4.04 0.96
CA ARG A 370 29.76 4.64 -0.01
C ARG A 370 30.19 6.04 -0.40
N ARG A 371 30.01 6.42 -1.67
CA ARG A 371 30.30 7.78 -2.18
C ARG A 371 29.47 8.85 -1.47
N SER A 372 28.22 8.55 -1.13
CA SER A 372 27.32 9.50 -0.46
C SER A 372 27.61 9.72 1.03
N SER A 373 28.46 8.89 1.64
CA SER A 373 28.76 8.92 3.08
C SER A 373 29.56 10.18 3.48
N SER A 374 29.51 10.55 4.77
CA SER A 374 30.45 11.57 5.28
C SER A 374 31.89 11.04 5.30
N TYR A 375 32.06 9.72 5.40
CA TYR A 375 33.34 9.03 5.43
C TYR A 375 34.13 9.24 4.13
N TRP A 376 33.47 9.10 2.98
CA TRP A 376 34.09 9.36 1.67
C TRP A 376 34.68 10.76 1.62
N ARG A 377 33.92 11.77 2.09
CA ARG A 377 34.38 13.16 2.15
C ARG A 377 35.55 13.34 3.10
N THR A 378 35.50 12.74 4.29
CA THR A 378 36.60 12.85 5.27
C THR A 378 37.87 12.24 4.69
N LEU A 379 37.81 11.00 4.19
CA LEU A 379 38.94 10.30 3.59
C LEU A 379 39.51 11.05 2.37
N SER A 380 38.66 11.59 1.50
CA SER A 380 39.08 12.36 0.31
C SER A 380 39.82 13.66 0.65
N ARG A 381 39.77 14.12 1.91
CA ARG A 381 40.42 15.35 2.37
C ARG A 381 41.64 15.09 3.26
N LEU A 382 41.90 13.83 3.61
CA LEU A 382 43.10 13.47 4.34
C LEU A 382 44.34 13.60 3.44
N PRO A 383 45.50 13.96 4.00
CA PRO A 383 46.74 14.02 3.24
C PRO A 383 47.19 12.62 2.80
N GLY A 384 47.70 12.52 1.57
CA GLY A 384 48.30 11.29 1.01
C GLY A 384 47.36 10.47 0.11
N PRO A 385 47.92 9.54 -0.70
CA PRO A 385 47.14 8.69 -1.60
C PRO A 385 46.46 7.57 -0.80
N ILE A 386 45.21 7.77 -0.42
CA ILE A 386 44.36 6.73 0.18
C ILE A 386 43.53 6.09 -0.94
N PRO A 387 43.75 4.80 -1.29
CA PRO A 387 42.93 4.12 -2.28
C PRO A 387 41.49 3.98 -1.77
N LEU A 388 40.54 4.70 -2.37
CA LEU A 388 39.12 4.64 -2.00
C LEU A 388 38.34 3.75 -2.96
N VAL A 389 37.61 2.78 -2.42
CA VAL A 389 36.71 1.92 -3.17
C VAL A 389 35.28 2.33 -2.87
N ALA A 390 34.54 2.67 -3.93
CA ALA A 390 33.16 3.08 -3.84
C ALA A 390 32.24 1.85 -3.77
N GLU A 391 31.56 1.70 -2.64
CA GLU A 391 30.56 0.65 -2.43
C GLU A 391 29.17 1.08 -2.93
N ASP A 392 28.29 0.08 -3.13
CA ASP A 392 26.90 0.29 -3.52
C ASP A 392 26.15 1.15 -2.48
N GLU A 393 25.36 2.11 -2.95
CA GLU A 393 24.57 3.02 -2.11
C GLU A 393 23.41 2.33 -1.39
N THR A 394 23.07 1.10 -1.77
CA THR A 394 22.10 0.26 -1.05
C THR A 394 22.68 -0.41 0.18
N LYS A 395 24.01 -0.62 0.25
CA LYS A 395 24.67 -1.26 1.41
C LYS A 395 24.63 -0.36 2.65
N GLU A 396 24.46 -0.95 3.83
CA GLU A 396 24.58 -0.21 5.11
C GLU A 396 26.01 -0.29 5.67
N THR A 397 26.35 0.57 6.64
CA THR A 397 27.71 0.56 7.23
C THR A 397 27.97 -0.75 7.97
N GLU A 398 26.95 -1.28 8.62
CA GLU A 398 26.96 -2.55 9.34
C GLU A 398 27.30 -3.73 8.41
N GLU A 399 26.83 -3.71 7.17
CA GLU A 399 27.15 -4.72 6.15
C GLU A 399 28.62 -4.63 5.71
N LEU A 400 29.17 -3.42 5.56
CA LEU A 400 30.61 -3.25 5.30
C LEU A 400 31.47 -3.73 6.48
N ILE A 401 31.00 -3.54 7.71
CA ILE A 401 31.68 -4.10 8.89
C ILE A 401 31.62 -5.65 8.87
N ASP A 402 30.49 -6.23 8.48
CA ASP A 402 30.37 -7.67 8.26
C ASP A 402 31.35 -8.20 7.20
N GLU A 403 31.51 -7.48 6.09
CA GLU A 403 32.46 -7.82 5.02
C GLU A 403 33.92 -7.71 5.49
N VAL A 404 34.25 -6.75 6.37
CA VAL A 404 35.58 -6.67 7.00
C VAL A 404 35.83 -7.87 7.90
N GLY A 405 34.89 -8.22 8.78
CA GLY A 405 35.02 -9.37 9.68
C GLY A 405 35.14 -10.72 8.95
N GLN A 406 34.54 -10.82 7.77
CA GLN A 406 34.64 -11.98 6.87
C GLN A 406 35.91 -11.98 6.01
N GLY A 407 36.70 -10.90 6.02
CA GLY A 407 37.88 -10.74 5.18
C GLY A 407 37.57 -10.53 3.68
N LEU A 408 36.33 -10.15 3.34
CA LEU A 408 35.91 -9.85 1.97
C LEU A 408 36.40 -8.48 1.50
N ILE A 409 36.46 -7.51 2.43
CA ILE A 409 37.06 -6.19 2.20
C ILE A 409 38.08 -5.90 3.31
N PRO A 410 39.17 -5.18 3.02
CA PRO A 410 40.24 -4.98 4.00
C PRO A 410 39.90 -3.95 5.08
N LEU A 411 39.29 -2.83 4.72
CA LEU A 411 39.00 -1.72 5.64
C LEU A 411 37.70 -1.03 5.28
N THR A 412 36.98 -0.57 6.30
CA THR A 412 35.89 0.40 6.15
C THR A 412 35.97 1.49 7.22
N VAL A 413 35.01 2.42 7.22
CA VAL A 413 34.88 3.47 8.24
C VAL A 413 33.47 3.45 8.80
N ALA A 414 33.36 3.62 10.12
CA ALA A 414 32.08 3.69 10.80
C ALA A 414 32.07 4.81 11.84
N ASP A 415 30.90 5.42 12.05
CA ASP A 415 30.72 6.31 13.18
C ASP A 415 30.81 5.54 14.51
N THR A 416 31.36 6.17 15.55
CA THR A 416 31.58 5.56 16.88
C THR A 416 30.36 4.84 17.45
N HIS A 417 29.15 5.39 17.29
CA HIS A 417 27.91 4.76 17.76
C HIS A 417 27.57 3.45 17.01
N ILE A 418 27.80 3.39 15.70
CA ILE A 418 27.60 2.18 14.89
C ILE A 418 28.62 1.13 15.30
N LEU A 419 29.90 1.51 15.36
CA LEU A 419 30.96 0.59 15.78
C LEU A 419 30.72 0.05 17.20
N LYS A 420 30.29 0.89 18.15
CA LYS A 420 29.93 0.45 19.50
C LYS A 420 28.77 -0.55 19.50
N ALA A 421 27.74 -0.35 18.67
CA ALA A 421 26.64 -1.30 18.55
C ALA A 421 27.10 -2.65 17.99
N GLU A 422 28.03 -2.63 17.03
CA GLU A 422 28.56 -3.83 16.38
C GLU A 422 29.46 -4.63 17.33
N LEU A 423 30.44 -3.98 17.98
CA LEU A 423 31.34 -4.61 18.97
C LEU A 423 30.61 -5.14 20.22
N ALA A 424 29.35 -4.78 20.43
CA ALA A 424 28.57 -5.31 21.55
C ALA A 424 28.23 -6.81 21.39
N TRP A 425 28.38 -7.38 20.20
CA TRP A 425 28.02 -8.78 19.91
C TRP A 425 29.02 -9.55 19.06
N ARG A 426 30.07 -8.89 18.53
CA ARG A 426 31.09 -9.48 17.67
C ARG A 426 32.50 -9.13 18.14
N ASP A 427 33.49 -9.91 17.74
CA ASP A 427 34.91 -9.80 18.10
C ASP A 427 35.87 -10.03 16.91
N ASP A 428 35.34 -10.17 15.70
CA ASP A 428 36.04 -10.39 14.42
C ASP A 428 36.56 -9.09 13.77
N VAL A 429 36.20 -7.92 14.32
CA VAL A 429 36.63 -6.60 13.85
C VAL A 429 37.04 -5.71 15.02
N GLU A 430 37.85 -4.70 14.74
CA GLU A 430 38.27 -3.68 15.70
C GLU A 430 38.31 -2.29 15.06
N GLY A 431 38.17 -1.25 15.88
CA GLY A 431 38.37 0.13 15.45
C GLY A 431 39.72 0.66 15.91
N THR A 432 40.53 1.20 14.99
CA THR A 432 41.95 1.50 15.24
C THR A 432 42.33 2.97 15.12
N LEU A 433 41.82 3.68 14.12
CA LEU A 433 42.16 5.08 13.86
C LEU A 433 40.92 5.99 13.91
N ASN A 434 40.95 7.02 14.75
CA ASN A 434 39.95 8.08 14.72
C ASN A 434 40.30 9.14 13.67
N LEU A 435 39.61 9.11 12.54
CA LEU A 435 39.87 9.96 11.37
C LEU A 435 39.40 11.40 11.55
N THR A 436 38.60 11.66 12.59
CA THR A 436 38.01 12.96 12.86
C THR A 436 38.40 13.51 14.23
N ALA A 437 39.39 12.92 14.89
CA ALA A 437 39.79 13.31 16.24
C ALA A 437 39.97 14.83 16.35
N SER A 438 39.14 15.47 17.16
CA SER A 438 39.27 16.89 17.47
C SER A 438 40.41 17.08 18.47
N PRO A 439 41.29 18.09 18.30
CA PRO A 439 42.27 18.47 19.31
C PRO A 439 41.61 18.85 20.66
N ASP A 440 40.35 19.28 20.62
CA ASP A 440 39.52 19.48 21.81
C ASP A 440 38.63 18.24 22.02
N ALA A 441 39.05 17.36 22.94
CA ALA A 441 38.33 16.15 23.33
C ALA A 441 36.90 16.42 23.88
N ARG A 442 36.54 17.68 24.17
CA ARG A 442 35.19 18.05 24.63
C ARG A 442 34.21 18.33 23.49
N ARG A 443 34.68 18.38 22.23
CA ARG A 443 33.87 18.58 21.03
C ARG A 443 33.94 17.36 20.12
N PRO A 444 32.94 16.46 20.15
CA PRO A 444 32.86 15.38 19.17
C PRO A 444 32.79 15.97 17.76
N ALA A 445 33.46 15.31 16.81
CA ALA A 445 33.86 15.96 15.58
C ALA A 445 32.72 16.19 14.58
N LYS A 446 31.71 15.31 14.63
CA LYS A 446 30.59 15.32 13.70
C LYS A 446 29.27 15.34 14.45
N ALA A 447 28.37 16.17 13.96
CA ALA A 447 27.00 16.26 14.45
C ALA A 447 26.07 15.41 13.58
N ILE A 448 25.19 14.64 14.23
CA ILE A 448 24.07 13.94 13.61
C ILE A 448 22.79 14.70 13.98
N ALA A 449 21.99 15.02 12.96
CA ALA A 449 20.77 15.80 13.12
C ALA A 449 19.66 15.29 12.17
N PHE A 450 18.41 15.65 12.46
CA PHE A 450 17.32 15.36 11.55
C PHE A 450 17.38 16.32 10.37
N ALA A 451 17.13 15.84 9.16
CA ALA A 451 17.13 16.70 7.97
C ALA A 451 15.69 17.11 7.60
N LEU A 452 15.51 18.39 7.27
CA LEU A 452 14.23 18.99 6.92
C LEU A 452 14.35 19.80 5.62
N ARG A 453 13.23 20.00 4.92
CA ARG A 453 13.23 20.98 3.83
C ARG A 453 13.44 22.39 4.40
N LYS A 454 14.22 23.23 3.73
CA LYS A 454 14.42 24.64 4.10
C LYS A 454 13.12 25.44 4.19
N THR A 455 12.09 25.01 3.48
CA THR A 455 10.75 25.62 3.50
C THR A 455 9.91 25.20 4.71
N SER A 456 10.32 24.20 5.48
CA SER A 456 9.57 23.64 6.62
C SER A 456 9.99 24.28 7.95
N VAL A 457 9.98 25.61 8.01
CA VAL A 457 10.51 26.42 9.12
C VAL A 457 9.76 26.16 10.43
N ILE A 458 8.44 25.95 10.38
CA ILE A 458 7.63 25.70 11.58
C ILE A 458 7.90 24.30 12.12
N LEU A 459 8.02 23.30 11.24
CA LEU A 459 8.43 21.95 11.63
C LEU A 459 9.84 21.97 12.24
N GLU A 460 10.79 22.65 11.60
CA GLU A 460 12.18 22.77 12.09
C GLU A 460 12.22 23.31 13.53
N ARG A 461 11.54 24.42 13.81
CA ARG A 461 11.42 24.97 15.18
C ARG A 461 10.82 23.98 16.17
N ALA A 462 9.82 23.20 15.75
CA ALA A 462 9.20 22.20 16.61
C ALA A 462 10.13 21.01 16.89
N VAL A 463 10.89 20.56 15.89
CA VAL A 463 11.91 19.51 16.03
C VAL A 463 13.05 19.99 16.92
N ASP A 464 13.49 21.24 16.76
CA ASP A 464 14.53 21.85 17.60
C ASP A 464 14.13 21.92 19.07
N ALA A 465 12.90 22.36 19.35
CA ALA A 465 12.35 22.37 20.70
C ALA A 465 12.29 20.94 21.28
N PHE A 466 11.86 19.97 20.47
CA PHE A 466 11.84 18.56 20.87
C PHE A 466 13.24 18.03 21.19
N VAL A 467 14.23 18.26 20.32
CA VAL A 467 15.61 17.80 20.53
C VAL A 467 16.21 18.48 21.76
N LYS A 468 15.99 19.78 21.94
CA LYS A 468 16.48 20.53 23.11
C LYS A 468 16.01 19.92 24.44
N GLU A 469 14.76 19.47 24.50
CA GLU A 469 14.18 18.90 25.72
C GLU A 469 14.49 17.41 25.89
N THR A 470 14.69 16.67 24.79
CA THR A 470 14.83 15.21 24.83
C THR A 470 16.29 14.77 24.91
N TYR A 471 17.21 15.50 24.27
CA TYR A 471 18.61 15.11 24.17
C TYR A 471 19.25 14.93 25.55
N ARG A 472 19.83 13.74 25.78
CA ARG A 472 20.41 13.30 27.08
C ARG A 472 19.43 13.28 28.26
N GLY A 473 18.12 13.42 28.02
CA GLY A 473 17.08 13.15 29.00
C GLY A 473 16.88 11.65 29.25
N LEU A 474 16.02 11.30 30.23
CA LEU A 474 15.74 9.90 30.61
C LEU A 474 15.41 9.02 29.40
N GLU A 475 14.46 9.47 28.60
CA GLU A 475 13.90 8.69 27.49
C GLU A 475 14.89 8.52 26.33
N TYR A 476 15.70 9.55 26.08
CA TYR A 476 16.82 9.47 25.16
C TYR A 476 17.83 8.43 25.65
N ASN A 477 18.22 8.50 26.93
CA ASN A 477 19.23 7.59 27.49
C ASN A 477 18.72 6.15 27.50
N LEU A 478 17.43 5.91 27.76
CA LEU A 478 16.82 4.58 27.64
C LEU A 478 16.92 4.05 26.20
N ALA A 479 16.52 4.85 25.21
CA ALA A 479 16.62 4.45 23.79
C ALA A 479 18.07 4.21 23.36
N PHE A 480 18.99 5.08 23.80
CA PHE A 480 20.41 4.98 23.52
C PHE A 480 21.00 3.68 24.11
N ARG A 481 20.77 3.40 25.40
CA ARG A 481 21.24 2.18 26.06
C ARG A 481 20.68 0.92 25.43
N GLN A 482 19.39 0.91 25.11
CA GLN A 482 18.74 -0.22 24.45
C GLN A 482 19.34 -0.53 23.09
N THR A 483 19.82 0.49 22.37
CA THR A 483 20.37 0.35 21.02
C THR A 483 21.87 0.04 21.05
N PHE A 484 22.65 0.78 21.84
CA PHE A 484 24.12 0.82 21.76
C PHE A 484 24.86 0.15 22.93
N GLU A 485 24.20 -0.20 24.05
CA GLU A 485 24.90 -0.69 25.25
C GLU A 485 24.46 -2.08 25.72
N ARG A 486 23.24 -2.50 25.38
CA ARG A 486 22.73 -3.77 25.87
C ARG A 486 23.33 -4.93 25.05
N ARG A 487 24.24 -5.72 25.66
CA ARG A 487 24.71 -7.02 25.12
C ARG A 487 23.52 -7.85 24.66
N ARG A 488 23.34 -7.99 23.35
CA ARG A 488 22.30 -8.85 22.78
C ARG A 488 22.74 -10.30 23.01
N ARG A 489 22.01 -11.06 23.84
CA ARG A 489 22.18 -12.52 23.91
C ARG A 489 21.96 -13.09 22.50
N GLN A 490 22.77 -14.08 22.12
CA GLN A 490 22.90 -14.63 20.76
C GLN A 490 21.57 -15.01 20.08
N GLU A 491 20.52 -15.36 20.83
CA GLU A 491 19.18 -15.74 20.33
C GLU A 491 18.45 -14.63 19.56
N ALA A 492 18.66 -13.35 19.91
CA ALA A 492 18.04 -12.22 19.21
C ALA A 492 18.68 -11.96 17.83
N ASN A 493 19.94 -12.37 17.67
CA ASN A 493 20.74 -12.14 16.47
C ASN A 493 20.51 -13.22 15.40
N ALA A 494 20.25 -14.47 15.80
CA ALA A 494 19.83 -15.53 14.89
C ALA A 494 18.50 -15.16 14.19
N TRP A 495 17.51 -14.68 14.93
CA TRP A 495 16.25 -14.19 14.35
C TRP A 495 16.42 -12.95 13.48
N ARG A 496 17.34 -12.02 13.81
CA ARG A 496 17.64 -10.84 12.97
C ARG A 496 18.26 -11.27 11.64
N LYS A 497 19.32 -12.09 11.67
CA LYS A 497 19.99 -12.58 10.45
C LYS A 497 19.06 -13.46 9.60
N VAL A 498 18.23 -14.31 10.21
CA VAL A 498 17.27 -15.17 9.50
C VAL A 498 16.08 -14.38 8.95
N ALA A 499 15.50 -13.44 9.70
CA ALA A 499 14.39 -12.62 9.20
C ALA A 499 14.84 -11.63 8.10
N GLU A 500 16.06 -11.08 8.19
CA GLU A 500 16.64 -10.21 7.17
C GLU A 500 17.13 -10.99 5.94
N ALA A 501 17.67 -12.22 6.09
CA ALA A 501 18.15 -13.04 4.97
C ALA A 501 17.05 -13.86 4.28
N GLU A 502 16.02 -14.34 4.99
CA GLU A 502 14.95 -15.19 4.44
C GLU A 502 13.64 -14.43 4.14
N GLY A 503 13.55 -13.14 4.49
CA GLY A 503 12.33 -12.36 4.28
C GLY A 503 11.13 -12.84 5.11
N ARG A 504 11.38 -13.45 6.29
CA ARG A 504 10.32 -13.93 7.19
C ARG A 504 9.89 -12.83 8.18
N ILE A 505 8.58 -12.62 8.31
CA ILE A 505 7.95 -11.60 9.16
C ILE A 505 7.47 -12.19 10.47
N SER A 506 6.99 -13.43 10.43
CA SER A 506 6.44 -14.16 11.57
C SER A 506 6.74 -15.67 11.49
N PRO A 507 6.61 -16.40 12.61
CA PRO A 507 6.67 -17.87 12.60
C PRO A 507 5.54 -18.54 11.80
N TYR A 508 4.50 -17.79 11.41
CA TYR A 508 3.27 -18.32 10.81
C TYR A 508 3.08 -17.84 9.36
N ASP A 509 4.12 -17.36 8.69
CA ASP A 509 4.02 -16.73 7.37
C ASP A 509 3.34 -17.63 6.33
N ASP A 510 3.66 -18.92 6.28
CA ASP A 510 3.06 -19.86 5.33
C ASP A 510 1.56 -20.03 5.56
N LEU A 511 1.17 -20.19 6.83
CA LEU A 511 -0.23 -20.33 7.23
C LEU A 511 -1.01 -19.03 7.01
N LEU A 512 -0.40 -17.89 7.33
CA LEU A 512 -0.97 -16.57 7.05
C LEU A 512 -1.13 -16.36 5.55
N ARG A 513 -0.17 -16.76 4.72
CA ARG A 513 -0.25 -16.65 3.26
C ARG A 513 -1.41 -17.45 2.70
N ALA A 514 -1.45 -18.75 2.97
CA ALA A 514 -2.50 -19.65 2.50
C ALA A 514 -3.90 -19.20 2.98
N THR A 515 -4.01 -18.82 4.25
CA THR A 515 -5.31 -18.42 4.82
C THR A 515 -5.77 -17.06 4.29
N SER A 516 -4.86 -16.08 4.20
CA SER A 516 -5.22 -14.73 3.74
C SER A 516 -5.66 -14.72 2.28
N GLU A 517 -4.98 -15.50 1.43
CA GLU A 517 -5.36 -15.70 0.03
C GLU A 517 -6.79 -16.22 -0.10
N ARG A 518 -7.16 -17.24 0.69
CA ARG A 518 -8.52 -17.80 0.72
C ARG A 518 -9.59 -16.76 1.05
N TYR A 519 -9.28 -15.78 1.88
CA TYR A 519 -10.20 -14.71 2.26
C TYR A 519 -10.00 -13.41 1.44
N GLY A 520 -9.09 -13.41 0.46
CA GLY A 520 -8.80 -12.27 -0.40
C GLY A 520 -8.24 -11.07 0.37
N LEU A 521 -7.28 -11.33 1.25
CA LEU A 521 -6.56 -10.32 2.04
C LEU A 521 -5.05 -10.52 1.90
N ASP A 522 -4.28 -9.45 2.09
CA ASP A 522 -2.81 -9.53 2.07
C ASP A 522 -2.31 -10.14 3.38
N TRP A 523 -1.49 -11.19 3.27
CA TRP A 523 -0.98 -11.92 4.43
C TRP A 523 -0.07 -11.08 5.32
N ARG A 524 0.62 -10.08 4.76
CA ARG A 524 1.44 -9.13 5.52
C ARG A 524 0.55 -8.24 6.37
N LEU A 525 -0.63 -7.86 5.89
CA LEU A 525 -1.60 -7.13 6.72
C LEU A 525 -2.10 -8.01 7.86
N MET A 526 -2.36 -9.29 7.58
CA MET A 526 -2.80 -10.25 8.59
C MET A 526 -1.70 -10.53 9.63
N ALA A 527 -0.44 -10.62 9.21
CA ALA A 527 0.71 -10.66 10.12
C ALA A 527 0.78 -9.40 10.99
N ALA A 528 0.55 -8.22 10.39
CA ALA A 528 0.59 -6.96 11.13
C ALA A 528 -0.51 -6.85 12.19
N MET A 529 -1.69 -7.41 11.91
CA MET A 529 -2.79 -7.55 12.85
C MET A 529 -2.48 -8.58 13.95
N ALA A 530 -2.04 -9.79 13.60
CA ALA A 530 -1.69 -10.82 14.58
C ALA A 530 -0.60 -10.33 15.56
N PHE A 531 0.38 -9.58 15.05
CA PHE A 531 1.36 -8.93 15.92
C PHE A 531 0.71 -7.89 16.85
N GLN A 532 -0.21 -7.06 16.33
CA GLN A 532 -0.88 -6.04 17.13
C GLN A 532 -1.74 -6.65 18.24
N GLU A 533 -2.32 -7.81 17.98
CA GLU A 533 -3.23 -8.50 18.89
C GLU A 533 -2.50 -9.30 19.97
N SER A 534 -1.50 -10.10 19.61
CA SER A 534 -0.82 -10.99 20.58
C SER A 534 0.70 -10.96 20.54
N GLY A 535 1.31 -10.18 19.66
CA GLY A 535 2.76 -10.26 19.43
C GLY A 535 3.19 -11.63 18.90
N PHE A 536 2.31 -12.31 18.15
CA PHE A 536 2.48 -13.68 17.65
C PHE A 536 2.46 -14.79 18.72
N ASP A 537 1.91 -14.52 19.90
CA ASP A 537 1.65 -15.55 20.91
C ASP A 537 0.29 -16.25 20.62
N PRO A 538 0.28 -17.56 20.30
CA PRO A 538 -0.95 -18.30 20.04
C PRO A 538 -1.68 -18.68 21.34
N LYS A 539 -1.05 -18.56 22.51
CA LYS A 539 -1.66 -18.83 23.83
C LYS A 539 -2.07 -17.56 24.56
N ALA A 540 -1.95 -16.40 23.93
CA ALA A 540 -2.36 -15.14 24.53
C ALA A 540 -3.86 -15.13 24.86
N VAL A 541 -4.17 -14.72 26.10
CA VAL A 541 -5.53 -14.50 26.57
C VAL A 541 -5.64 -13.08 27.12
N SER A 542 -6.54 -12.27 26.58
CA SER A 542 -6.77 -10.92 27.09
C SER A 542 -7.56 -10.94 28.39
N TRP A 543 -7.49 -9.84 29.14
CA TRP A 543 -8.26 -9.62 30.37
C TRP A 543 -9.79 -9.69 30.17
N VAL A 544 -10.29 -9.47 28.94
CA VAL A 544 -11.71 -9.62 28.57
C VAL A 544 -12.05 -11.00 27.97
N GLY A 545 -11.07 -11.91 27.91
CA GLY A 545 -11.27 -13.30 27.47
C GLY A 545 -11.11 -13.53 25.96
N ALA A 546 -10.55 -12.58 25.22
CA ALA A 546 -10.15 -12.79 23.83
C ALA A 546 -8.95 -13.76 23.76
N LYS A 547 -8.88 -14.61 22.73
CA LYS A 547 -7.88 -15.71 22.66
C LYS A 547 -7.11 -15.76 21.35
N GLY A 548 -5.87 -16.22 21.45
CA GLY A 548 -5.04 -16.64 20.32
C GLY A 548 -4.40 -15.50 19.52
N LEU A 549 -3.83 -15.86 18.36
CA LEU A 549 -3.04 -14.94 17.53
C LEU A 549 -3.80 -13.67 17.12
N PHE A 550 -5.11 -13.78 16.92
CA PHE A 550 -5.97 -12.69 16.48
C PHE A 550 -6.89 -12.14 17.58
N GLN A 551 -6.70 -12.60 18.82
CA GLN A 551 -7.52 -12.20 19.98
C GLN A 551 -9.02 -12.20 19.65
N VAL A 552 -9.51 -13.33 19.13
CA VAL A 552 -10.93 -13.48 18.81
C VAL A 552 -11.69 -13.87 20.07
N MET A 553 -12.89 -13.33 20.26
CA MET A 553 -13.77 -13.75 21.36
C MET A 553 -14.27 -15.19 21.13
N PRO A 554 -14.29 -16.07 22.15
CA PRO A 554 -14.73 -17.46 21.99
C PRO A 554 -16.14 -17.60 21.38
N ALA A 555 -17.07 -16.71 21.73
CA ALA A 555 -18.41 -16.70 21.13
C ALA A 555 -18.38 -16.38 19.62
N THR A 556 -17.56 -15.41 19.21
CA THR A 556 -17.34 -15.07 17.79
C THR A 556 -16.71 -16.24 17.04
N GLY A 557 -15.69 -16.88 17.63
CA GLY A 557 -15.06 -18.08 17.08
C GLY A 557 -16.09 -19.19 16.80
N ARG A 558 -16.89 -19.55 17.82
CA ARG A 558 -17.93 -20.59 17.69
C ARG A 558 -18.97 -20.25 16.62
N ALA A 559 -19.42 -18.99 16.55
CA ALA A 559 -20.35 -18.55 15.52
C ALA A 559 -19.80 -18.71 14.08
N MET A 560 -18.48 -18.76 13.93
CA MET A 560 -17.80 -19.00 12.66
C MET A 560 -17.33 -20.46 12.49
N GLY A 561 -17.61 -21.35 13.44
CA GLY A 561 -17.22 -22.76 13.39
C GLY A 561 -15.81 -23.07 13.93
N PHE A 562 -15.17 -22.15 14.65
CA PHE A 562 -13.86 -22.36 15.27
C PHE A 562 -13.98 -22.50 16.78
N THR A 563 -13.51 -23.61 17.34
CA THR A 563 -13.70 -23.95 18.77
C THR A 563 -12.42 -23.84 19.58
N ASN A 564 -11.24 -24.03 18.96
CA ASN A 564 -9.94 -23.90 19.61
C ASN A 564 -9.16 -22.71 19.04
N LEU A 565 -9.36 -21.51 19.58
CA LEU A 565 -8.69 -20.29 19.09
C LEU A 565 -7.20 -20.20 19.45
N GLU A 566 -6.72 -21.05 20.35
CA GLU A 566 -5.32 -21.11 20.78
C GLU A 566 -4.48 -22.08 19.92
N ASP A 567 -5.14 -22.78 19.00
CA ASP A 567 -4.51 -23.46 17.87
C ASP A 567 -4.22 -22.42 16.77
N PRO A 568 -2.97 -22.32 16.26
CA PRO A 568 -2.62 -21.31 15.26
C PRO A 568 -3.48 -21.34 14.00
N GLU A 569 -3.80 -22.53 13.46
CA GLU A 569 -4.59 -22.69 12.24
C GLU A 569 -6.02 -22.18 12.44
N GLN A 570 -6.70 -22.67 13.47
CA GLN A 570 -8.06 -22.22 13.78
C GLN A 570 -8.10 -20.74 14.18
N GLY A 571 -7.14 -20.26 14.96
CA GLY A 571 -7.06 -18.87 15.41
C GLY A 571 -6.84 -17.89 14.25
N ILE A 572 -5.96 -18.22 13.31
CA ILE A 572 -5.71 -17.44 12.09
C ILE A 572 -6.96 -17.43 11.20
N HIS A 573 -7.55 -18.60 10.94
CA HIS A 573 -8.79 -18.68 10.16
C HIS A 573 -9.93 -17.85 10.77
N ALA A 574 -10.12 -17.94 12.10
CA ALA A 574 -11.14 -17.18 12.80
C ALA A 574 -10.95 -15.66 12.66
N GLY A 575 -9.72 -15.18 12.90
CA GLY A 575 -9.41 -13.75 12.83
C GLY A 575 -9.60 -13.17 11.43
N ILE A 576 -9.03 -13.84 10.41
CA ILE A 576 -9.10 -13.37 9.03
C ILE A 576 -10.53 -13.44 8.50
N ARG A 577 -11.28 -14.53 8.78
CA ARG A 577 -12.69 -14.64 8.41
C ARG A 577 -13.53 -13.54 9.06
N TYR A 578 -13.30 -13.24 10.34
CA TYR A 578 -14.03 -12.19 11.03
C TYR A 578 -13.76 -10.80 10.41
N LEU A 579 -12.49 -10.48 10.12
CA LEU A 579 -12.17 -9.24 9.42
C LEU A 579 -12.85 -9.16 8.05
N ARG A 580 -12.86 -10.25 7.27
CA ARG A 580 -13.56 -10.30 5.99
C ARG A 580 -15.05 -10.01 6.14
N GLN A 581 -15.71 -10.63 7.13
CA GLN A 581 -17.12 -10.36 7.42
C GLN A 581 -17.36 -8.88 7.77
N LEU A 582 -16.44 -8.23 8.48
CA LEU A 582 -16.53 -6.80 8.77
C LEU A 582 -16.38 -5.94 7.51
N ILE A 583 -15.45 -6.30 6.60
CA ILE A 583 -15.30 -5.62 5.31
C ILE A 583 -16.60 -5.73 4.50
N ASP A 584 -17.22 -6.91 4.47
CA ASP A 584 -18.45 -7.18 3.69
C ASP A 584 -19.69 -6.45 4.23
N ARG A 585 -19.71 -6.16 5.54
CA ARG A 585 -20.81 -5.41 6.18
C ARG A 585 -20.69 -3.90 6.01
N LEU A 586 -19.56 -3.40 5.51
CA LEU A 586 -19.36 -1.98 5.25
C LEU A 586 -19.93 -1.57 3.89
N ASP A 587 -20.34 -0.31 3.80
CA ASP A 587 -20.94 0.28 2.59
C ASP A 587 -20.05 0.01 1.36
N PRO A 588 -20.57 -0.63 0.29
CA PRO A 588 -19.76 -1.00 -0.87
C PRO A 588 -19.23 0.20 -1.65
N ARG A 589 -19.79 1.40 -1.46
CA ARG A 589 -19.29 2.65 -2.06
C ARG A 589 -17.97 3.12 -1.44
N LEU A 590 -17.62 2.62 -0.26
CA LEU A 590 -16.32 2.89 0.35
C LEU A 590 -15.21 2.28 -0.54
N PRO A 591 -14.18 3.05 -0.92
CA PRO A 591 -13.01 2.48 -1.57
C PRO A 591 -12.43 1.34 -0.72
N PHE A 592 -11.96 0.26 -1.36
CA PHE A 592 -11.53 -0.96 -0.66
C PHE A 592 -10.54 -0.67 0.48
N ARG A 593 -9.54 0.19 0.25
CA ARG A 593 -8.60 0.66 1.28
C ARG A 593 -9.29 1.23 2.53
N GLN A 594 -10.35 2.02 2.33
CA GLN A 594 -11.11 2.64 3.41
C GLN A 594 -12.00 1.61 4.12
N ARG A 595 -12.57 0.64 3.38
CA ARG A 595 -13.28 -0.50 3.98
C ARG A 595 -12.37 -1.31 4.88
N VAL A 596 -11.17 -1.65 4.43
CA VAL A 596 -10.20 -2.40 5.25
C VAL A 596 -9.83 -1.61 6.52
N ARG A 597 -9.55 -0.30 6.40
CA ARG A 597 -9.26 0.55 7.58
C ARG A 597 -10.42 0.65 8.56
N MET A 598 -11.64 0.81 8.07
CA MET A 598 -12.85 0.84 8.91
C MET A 598 -13.16 -0.53 9.50
N ALA A 599 -12.86 -1.62 8.79
CA ALA A 599 -13.01 -2.98 9.29
C ALA A 599 -12.00 -3.28 10.41
N MET A 600 -10.74 -2.85 10.28
CA MET A 600 -9.76 -2.90 11.38
C MET A 600 -10.24 -2.09 12.59
N ALA A 601 -10.82 -0.90 12.38
CA ALA A 601 -11.42 -0.13 13.46
C ALA A 601 -12.60 -0.87 14.12
N ALA A 602 -13.45 -1.52 13.31
CA ALA A 602 -14.59 -2.29 13.77
C ALA A 602 -14.16 -3.60 14.46
N TYR A 603 -13.02 -4.15 14.10
CA TYR A 603 -12.42 -5.31 14.75
C TYR A 603 -12.08 -4.97 16.22
N ASN A 604 -11.46 -3.81 16.44
CA ASN A 604 -11.09 -3.34 17.78
C ASN A 604 -12.27 -2.76 18.59
N ALA A 605 -13.15 -1.97 17.97
CA ALA A 605 -14.17 -1.19 18.68
C ALA A 605 -15.61 -1.58 18.39
N GLY A 606 -15.85 -2.55 17.51
CA GLY A 606 -17.19 -2.92 17.05
C GLY A 606 -17.71 -2.06 15.90
N LEU A 607 -18.44 -2.70 14.98
CA LEU A 607 -18.99 -2.05 13.78
C LEU A 607 -19.96 -0.91 14.10
N GLY A 608 -20.76 -1.04 15.16
CA GLY A 608 -21.74 -0.02 15.57
C GLY A 608 -21.08 1.34 15.87
N HIS A 609 -19.97 1.32 16.61
CA HIS A 609 -19.22 2.53 16.95
C HIS A 609 -18.55 3.16 15.71
N VAL A 610 -18.03 2.35 14.79
CA VAL A 610 -17.49 2.86 13.51
C VAL A 610 -18.59 3.52 12.68
N GLN A 611 -19.80 2.95 12.65
CA GLN A 611 -20.93 3.58 11.97
C GLN A 611 -21.37 4.89 12.66
N ASP A 612 -21.34 4.96 13.99
CA ASP A 612 -21.56 6.22 14.71
C ASP A 612 -20.51 7.27 14.37
N ALA A 613 -19.24 6.87 14.27
CA ALA A 613 -18.15 7.75 13.86
C ALA A 613 -18.36 8.28 12.43
N ARG A 614 -18.80 7.43 11.49
CA ARG A 614 -19.14 7.86 10.11
C ARG A 614 -20.29 8.85 10.09
N ARG A 615 -21.38 8.59 10.83
CA ARG A 615 -22.50 9.53 10.95
C ARG A 615 -22.09 10.86 11.59
N LEU A 616 -21.23 10.81 12.61
CA LEU A 616 -20.69 12.00 13.24
C LEU A 616 -19.76 12.77 12.29
N ALA A 617 -18.91 12.10 11.53
CA ALA A 617 -18.04 12.72 10.53
C ALA A 617 -18.87 13.53 9.52
N ALA A 618 -19.92 12.94 8.96
CA ALA A 618 -20.83 13.63 8.03
C ALA A 618 -21.44 14.90 8.65
N ARG A 619 -21.92 14.81 9.91
CA ARG A 619 -22.47 15.98 10.63
C ARG A 619 -21.44 17.08 10.91
N LEU A 620 -20.16 16.73 10.96
CA LEU A 620 -19.06 17.67 11.16
C LEU A 620 -18.49 18.22 9.84
N GLY A 621 -19.11 17.90 8.70
CA GLY A 621 -18.61 18.28 7.38
C GLY A 621 -17.32 17.53 6.98
N LEU A 622 -17.01 16.42 7.64
CA LEU A 622 -15.90 15.53 7.28
C LEU A 622 -16.39 14.43 6.33
N ASP A 623 -15.48 13.88 5.52
CA ASP A 623 -15.80 12.83 4.55
C ASP A 623 -16.08 11.48 5.26
N PRO A 624 -17.32 10.96 5.27
CA PRO A 624 -17.67 9.70 5.92
C PRO A 624 -17.19 8.46 5.14
N TYR A 625 -16.59 8.65 3.96
CA TYR A 625 -16.02 7.60 3.13
C TYR A 625 -14.49 7.48 3.24
N ARG A 626 -13.86 8.30 4.09
CA ARG A 626 -12.42 8.31 4.31
C ARG A 626 -12.08 8.11 5.78
N TRP A 627 -11.17 7.19 6.09
CA TRP A 627 -10.75 6.94 7.48
C TRP A 627 -9.84 8.06 8.01
N PHE A 628 -8.59 8.10 7.52
CA PHE A 628 -7.59 9.06 7.98
C PHE A 628 -7.96 10.50 7.58
N GLY A 629 -7.80 11.43 8.52
CA GLY A 629 -8.17 12.83 8.38
C GLY A 629 -9.67 13.14 8.50
N ASN A 630 -10.54 12.12 8.60
CA ASN A 630 -12.00 12.30 8.61
C ASN A 630 -12.68 11.43 9.68
N VAL A 631 -13.09 10.19 9.35
CA VAL A 631 -13.83 9.32 10.29
C VAL A 631 -13.05 9.07 11.58
N GLU A 632 -11.72 8.98 11.52
CA GLU A 632 -10.89 8.84 12.73
C GLU A 632 -11.01 10.03 13.70
N LYS A 633 -11.21 11.26 13.17
CA LYS A 633 -11.37 12.47 14.01
C LYS A 633 -12.69 12.38 14.75
N ALA A 634 -13.75 11.97 14.06
CA ALA A 634 -15.05 11.72 14.67
C ALA A 634 -14.99 10.57 15.69
N MET A 635 -14.27 9.50 15.38
CA MET A 635 -14.07 8.36 16.29
C MET A 635 -13.45 8.81 17.63
N ARG A 636 -12.42 9.67 17.60
CA ARG A 636 -11.82 10.26 18.83
C ARG A 636 -12.82 11.09 19.63
N LEU A 637 -13.78 11.74 18.97
CA LEU A 637 -14.79 12.56 19.64
C LEU A 637 -15.84 11.70 20.38
N LEU A 638 -16.04 10.44 20.00
CA LEU A 638 -16.94 9.49 20.69
C LEU A 638 -16.46 9.09 22.10
N GLU A 639 -15.31 9.60 22.55
CA GLU A 639 -14.90 9.53 23.97
C GLU A 639 -15.54 10.64 24.82
N LYS A 640 -16.02 11.72 24.20
CA LYS A 640 -16.50 12.91 24.93
C LYS A 640 -18.02 12.84 25.15
N PRO A 641 -18.52 13.11 26.37
CA PRO A 641 -19.95 13.04 26.70
C PRO A 641 -20.86 13.81 25.75
N ARG A 642 -20.43 14.98 25.27
CA ARG A 642 -21.17 15.81 24.31
C ARG A 642 -21.51 15.06 23.01
N TYR A 643 -20.66 14.15 22.55
CA TYR A 643 -20.86 13.42 21.31
C TYR A 643 -21.44 12.03 21.54
N TYR A 644 -20.90 11.25 22.49
CA TYR A 644 -21.32 9.85 22.65
C TYR A 644 -22.74 9.70 23.19
N ARG A 645 -23.25 10.65 23.98
CA ARG A 645 -24.65 10.63 24.46
C ARG A 645 -25.67 10.75 23.32
N ARG A 646 -25.24 11.23 22.15
CA ARG A 646 -26.06 11.36 20.93
C ARG A 646 -25.73 10.28 19.88
N ALA A 647 -24.82 9.36 20.20
CA ALA A 647 -24.44 8.25 19.34
C ALA A 647 -25.33 7.04 19.66
N ARG A 648 -25.66 6.23 18.65
CA ARG A 648 -26.57 5.08 18.83
C ARG A 648 -25.99 4.02 19.77
N HIS A 649 -24.68 3.82 19.73
CA HIS A 649 -23.97 2.81 20.53
C HIS A 649 -23.19 3.44 21.70
N GLY A 650 -23.34 4.75 21.94
CA GLY A 650 -22.74 5.39 23.10
C GLY A 650 -21.22 5.55 23.03
N TYR A 651 -20.58 5.44 24.20
CA TYR A 651 -19.15 5.69 24.40
C TYR A 651 -18.27 4.71 23.63
N ALA A 652 -17.22 5.21 22.98
CA ALA A 652 -16.17 4.39 22.37
C ALA A 652 -14.78 4.89 22.78
N ARG A 653 -13.83 3.96 22.92
CA ARG A 653 -12.41 4.24 23.16
C ARG A 653 -11.70 4.70 21.88
N GLY A 654 -12.16 5.82 21.32
CA GLY A 654 -11.77 6.26 19.98
C GLY A 654 -10.27 6.47 19.76
N ARG A 655 -9.52 6.96 20.76
CA ARG A 655 -8.05 7.11 20.69
C ARG A 655 -7.36 5.76 20.56
N GLU A 656 -7.82 4.76 21.31
CA GLU A 656 -7.30 3.40 21.26
C GLU A 656 -7.50 2.80 19.87
N THR A 657 -8.71 2.92 19.32
CA THR A 657 -9.05 2.41 17.98
C THR A 657 -8.28 3.08 16.86
N VAL A 658 -8.15 4.42 16.91
CA VAL A 658 -7.38 5.15 15.89
C VAL A 658 -5.91 4.76 15.95
N ARG A 659 -5.36 4.58 17.16
CA ARG A 659 -3.98 4.08 17.33
C ARG A 659 -3.85 2.65 16.78
N TYR A 660 -4.78 1.76 17.09
CA TYR A 660 -4.78 0.37 16.59
C TYR A 660 -4.67 0.31 15.07
N VAL A 661 -5.55 1.03 14.35
CA VAL A 661 -5.53 1.09 12.87
C VAL A 661 -4.22 1.69 12.35
N SER A 662 -3.73 2.75 13.01
CA SER A 662 -2.48 3.42 12.66
C SER A 662 -1.27 2.49 12.77
N GLU A 663 -1.12 1.79 13.91
CA GLU A 663 0.03 0.90 14.14
C GLU A 663 0.04 -0.27 13.14
N ILE A 664 -1.12 -0.85 12.85
CA ILE A 664 -1.23 -1.96 11.89
C ILE A 664 -0.89 -1.47 10.48
N GLN A 665 -1.42 -0.34 10.03
CA GLN A 665 -1.10 0.22 8.71
C GLN A 665 0.40 0.51 8.60
N ASN A 666 0.99 1.16 9.60
CA ASN A 666 2.42 1.45 9.59
C ASN A 666 3.24 0.16 9.50
N ARG A 667 2.90 -0.85 10.30
CA ARG A 667 3.61 -2.15 10.29
C ARG A 667 3.47 -2.85 8.95
N TYR A 668 2.27 -2.87 8.39
CA TYR A 668 1.99 -3.41 7.05
C TYR A 668 2.81 -2.70 5.95
N ASP A 669 2.84 -1.38 5.94
CA ASP A 669 3.61 -0.60 4.94
C ASP A 669 5.11 -0.94 4.99
N ASN A 670 5.62 -1.30 6.17
CA ASN A 670 7.01 -1.72 6.34
C ASN A 670 7.22 -3.18 5.92
N TYR A 671 6.29 -4.07 6.28
CA TYR A 671 6.32 -5.47 5.84
C TYR A 671 6.34 -5.60 4.32
N VAL A 672 5.52 -4.82 3.60
CA VAL A 672 5.50 -4.83 2.12
C VAL A 672 6.85 -4.39 1.53
N LYS A 673 7.57 -3.48 2.19
CA LYS A 673 8.88 -3.00 1.72
C LYS A 673 10.00 -4.01 1.94
N LEU A 674 9.95 -4.72 3.07
CA LEU A 674 10.97 -5.70 3.46
C LEU A 674 10.79 -7.02 2.75
N VAL A 675 9.54 -7.44 2.57
CA VAL A 675 9.18 -8.73 1.98
C VAL A 675 8.41 -8.45 0.70
N ARG A 676 9.17 -8.34 -0.39
CA ARG A 676 8.65 -8.23 -1.74
C ARG A 676 8.42 -9.64 -2.27
N GLU A 677 7.23 -9.86 -2.83
CA GLU A 677 6.91 -11.06 -3.62
C GLU A 677 7.61 -11.04 -4.97
#